data_AF-A0A7J4PCH5-F1
#
_entry.id   AF-A0A7J4PCH5-F1
#
_cell.length_a   1.000
_cell.length_b   1.000
_cell.length_c   1.000
_cell.angle_alpha   90.00
_cell.angle_beta   90.00
_cell.angle_gamma   90.00
#
_symmetry.space_group_name_H-M   'P 1'
#
loop_
_entity.id
_entity.type
_entity.pdbx_description
1 polymer ?
#
loop_
_entity_poly.entity_id
_entity_poly.type
_entity_poly.pdbx_seq_one_letter_code
_entity_poly.pdbx_strand_id
1 'polypeptide(L)'
;MIPVYFSHMRRTIAFVFVMFLVLGSPLSSLALVSTTSQSEMKESPFFSFVPPKIENKLFLVKYDNESMWDDLAYLATIPSALYYQDNSLYASPLIFWEEEQSDIYTNANQGIKYFLQDWLGFSPESKVICLNLDEFDLDCLKDEGLTPSLAINGKDAEEMANKIALSTWKANDFAVVANLPPKSEKFKGFKDSFEGSLSPSKIGNLNFKGTKEPTLATTYHNFTLPKGYKWIEVDMEWGGYKGQDPDLQLFDWNLGQVAVSENWNVRAGAFEHTSSYVRNLGKWGVGITYMPTEDLLNGLEPSSSSTAQEQFSLTCNYVLKITAYLGKEYSLPAIPYGCKNAEITLDGTPNLGLVIRDESKAVIWNEIPYKNSIKIDELGDGNYYACVVDCSGEGGKFELHLRWEERQSKELSQSLERLCNSAIFASLHNCPLLFTKNGKISSGTKDVIEKLGVETLYSADSIRTRGYDIKPIDFNEIRRASLSSDIVFSSAKPFSYTNKPISRADYTHPVNNTMTLEGSYFFAPAAYAAAFHGSNLILVENHFPQSAVWHRQNWINTRNSRDPPSVGDMIITGRDVYSCLDSHGLDRRGKERILTIAGEYQLGPTWDRMFVGKAIPGRIFGTPVDASYWFARNAFYPALIYSNPALDGVALINGSSSQRTREGQLEITKLGGEEVYQYPV
;
A
#
# COMPACT_ATOMS: atom_id res chain seq x y z
N MET A 1 -28.86 -70.96 -14.93
CA MET A 1 -28.61 -71.09 -13.48
C MET A 1 -27.10 -70.94 -13.27
N ILE A 2 -26.42 -69.81 -13.02
CA ILE A 2 -26.69 -68.46 -12.47
C ILE A 2 -27.38 -68.56 -11.09
N PRO A 3 -26.80 -68.05 -9.96
CA PRO A 3 -25.97 -66.83 -9.82
C PRO A 3 -24.71 -66.98 -8.92
N VAL A 4 -24.11 -65.83 -8.56
CA VAL A 4 -23.02 -65.59 -7.59
C VAL A 4 -21.62 -65.44 -8.21
N TYR A 5 -21.44 -64.38 -9.01
CA TYR A 5 -20.16 -63.69 -9.20
C TYR A 5 -20.44 -62.22 -9.61
N PHE A 6 -20.99 -61.41 -8.71
CA PHE A 6 -21.12 -59.95 -8.87
C PHE A 6 -21.18 -59.28 -7.49
N SER A 7 -20.01 -58.99 -6.89
CA SER A 7 -19.90 -57.94 -5.86
C SER A 7 -18.46 -57.47 -5.57
N HIS A 8 -17.42 -58.18 -6.01
CA HIS A 8 -16.02 -57.84 -5.70
C HIS A 8 -15.25 -57.10 -6.82
N MET A 9 -15.90 -56.80 -7.95
CA MET A 9 -15.26 -56.10 -9.09
C MET A 9 -15.67 -54.62 -9.23
N ARG A 10 -16.33 -54.05 -8.22
CA ARG A 10 -16.66 -52.61 -8.16
C ARG A 10 -15.85 -51.83 -7.12
N ARG A 11 -15.13 -52.48 -6.21
CA ARG A 11 -14.33 -51.81 -5.16
C ARG A 11 -12.86 -51.61 -5.52
N THR A 12 -12.28 -52.46 -6.38
CA THR A 12 -10.86 -52.32 -6.78
C THR A 12 -10.66 -51.34 -7.94
N ILE A 13 -11.65 -51.16 -8.82
CA ILE A 13 -11.57 -50.16 -9.92
C ILE A 13 -11.85 -48.73 -9.41
N ALA A 14 -12.62 -48.58 -8.34
CA ALA A 14 -12.83 -47.28 -7.69
C ALA A 14 -11.60 -46.78 -6.91
N PHE A 15 -10.77 -47.68 -6.38
CA PHE A 15 -9.57 -47.32 -5.61
C PHE A 15 -8.39 -46.90 -6.51
N VAL A 16 -8.30 -47.45 -7.72
CA VAL A 16 -7.26 -47.05 -8.70
C VAL A 16 -7.61 -45.72 -9.39
N PHE A 17 -8.90 -45.36 -9.50
CA PHE A 17 -9.32 -44.06 -10.05
C PHE A 17 -9.16 -42.89 -9.06
N VAL A 18 -9.20 -43.15 -7.75
CA VAL A 18 -9.00 -42.11 -6.71
C VAL A 18 -7.52 -41.83 -6.46
N MET A 19 -6.61 -42.82 -6.65
CA MET A 19 -5.16 -42.57 -6.54
C MET A 19 -4.56 -41.80 -7.73
N PHE A 20 -5.19 -41.83 -8.91
CA PHE A 20 -4.76 -40.99 -10.05
C PHE A 20 -5.30 -39.55 -10.00
N LEU A 21 -6.29 -39.26 -9.15
CA LEU A 21 -6.83 -37.91 -8.93
C LEU A 21 -6.12 -37.13 -7.81
N VAL A 22 -5.20 -37.76 -7.07
CA VAL A 22 -4.49 -37.12 -5.93
C VAL A 22 -2.99 -36.91 -6.21
N LEU A 23 -2.47 -37.37 -7.36
CA LEU A 23 -1.05 -37.20 -7.75
C LEU A 23 -0.85 -36.52 -9.11
N GLY A 24 -1.84 -35.77 -9.60
CA GLY A 24 -1.76 -35.13 -10.91
C GLY A 24 -2.74 -33.98 -11.12
N SER A 25 -2.64 -32.93 -10.31
CA SER A 25 -3.21 -31.62 -10.66
C SER A 25 -2.53 -30.50 -9.88
N PRO A 26 -1.62 -29.72 -10.50
CA PRO A 26 -1.44 -28.34 -10.09
C PRO A 26 -2.73 -27.61 -10.49
N LEU A 27 -3.62 -27.36 -9.53
CA LEU A 27 -4.67 -26.37 -9.70
C LEU A 27 -4.00 -24.99 -9.61
N SER A 28 -3.30 -24.65 -10.69
CA SER A 28 -3.19 -23.29 -11.14
C SER A 28 -4.61 -22.76 -11.37
N SER A 29 -4.82 -21.52 -10.95
CA SER A 29 -5.99 -20.72 -11.20
C SER A 29 -6.19 -20.52 -12.71
N LEU A 30 -6.81 -21.49 -13.38
CA LEU A 30 -7.42 -21.31 -14.69
C LEU A 30 -8.65 -20.43 -14.52
N ALA A 31 -8.42 -19.11 -14.58
CA ALA A 31 -9.44 -18.16 -14.98
C ALA A 31 -10.09 -18.70 -16.26
N LEU A 32 -11.43 -18.78 -16.28
CA LEU A 32 -12.18 -18.95 -17.52
C LEU A 32 -11.84 -17.77 -18.43
N VAL A 33 -10.89 -17.99 -19.34
CA VAL A 33 -10.68 -17.13 -20.50
C VAL A 33 -11.89 -17.35 -21.38
N SER A 34 -12.78 -16.36 -21.44
CA SER A 34 -13.77 -16.29 -22.51
C SER A 34 -13.00 -16.27 -23.84
N THR A 35 -13.18 -17.31 -24.64
CA THR A 35 -12.69 -17.36 -26.02
C THR A 35 -13.47 -16.36 -26.84
N THR A 36 -13.07 -15.09 -26.73
CA THR A 36 -13.44 -14.04 -27.66
C THR A 36 -12.60 -14.25 -28.91
N SER A 37 -13.26 -14.29 -30.06
CA SER A 37 -12.70 -14.55 -31.38
C SER A 37 -11.36 -13.84 -31.64
N GLN A 38 -10.37 -14.62 -32.08
CA GLN A 38 -8.99 -14.23 -32.42
C GLN A 38 -8.82 -13.23 -33.59
N SER A 39 -9.85 -12.48 -33.99
CA SER A 39 -9.79 -11.61 -35.18
C SER A 39 -9.71 -10.11 -34.91
N GLU A 40 -9.53 -9.65 -33.67
CA GLU A 40 -9.39 -8.21 -33.36
C GLU A 40 -8.20 -7.85 -32.44
N MET A 41 -7.23 -8.75 -32.23
CA MET A 41 -5.93 -8.36 -31.66
C MET A 41 -5.07 -7.69 -32.75
N LYS A 42 -5.46 -6.47 -33.14
CA LYS A 42 -4.49 -5.52 -33.70
C LYS A 42 -3.59 -5.07 -32.55
N GLU A 43 -2.34 -5.55 -32.58
CA GLU A 43 -1.14 -4.99 -31.93
C GLU A 43 -1.42 -4.05 -30.75
N SER A 44 -1.44 -4.61 -29.54
CA SER A 44 -1.12 -3.83 -28.34
C SER A 44 0.41 -3.76 -28.26
N PRO A 45 1.05 -2.60 -28.42
CA PRO A 45 2.47 -2.47 -28.12
C PRO A 45 2.62 -2.54 -26.59
N PHE A 46 3.00 -3.72 -26.10
CA PHE A 46 3.24 -3.96 -24.67
C PHE A 46 4.53 -3.24 -24.23
N PHE A 47 4.40 -2.10 -23.56
CA PHE A 47 5.54 -1.28 -23.08
C PHE A 47 6.20 -1.77 -21.78
N SER A 48 5.56 -2.62 -21.00
CA SER A 48 6.03 -2.96 -19.64
C SER A 48 7.11 -4.06 -19.60
N PHE A 49 7.59 -4.51 -20.76
CA PHE A 49 8.74 -5.42 -20.87
C PHE A 49 9.54 -5.17 -22.14
N VAL A 50 9.77 -3.91 -22.54
CA VAL A 50 10.93 -3.63 -23.40
C VAL A 50 12.13 -3.61 -22.45
N PRO A 51 13.04 -4.61 -22.49
CA PRO A 51 14.22 -4.56 -21.64
C PRO A 51 14.97 -3.26 -21.98
N PRO A 52 15.27 -2.40 -21.00
CA PRO A 52 15.98 -1.18 -21.31
C PRO A 52 17.37 -1.53 -21.85
N LYS A 53 17.85 -0.72 -22.78
CA LYS A 53 19.27 -0.66 -23.11
C LYS A 53 19.97 0.00 -21.94
N ILE A 54 20.68 -0.81 -21.17
CA ILE A 54 21.39 -0.33 -19.99
C ILE A 54 22.59 0.50 -20.44
N GLU A 55 22.66 1.75 -19.98
CA GLU A 55 23.82 2.59 -20.17
C GLU A 55 24.80 2.41 -19.01
N ASN A 56 26.09 2.50 -19.34
CA ASN A 56 27.17 2.40 -18.37
C ASN A 56 27.36 3.72 -17.58
N LYS A 57 26.31 4.17 -16.90
CA LYS A 57 26.28 5.38 -16.05
C LYS A 57 25.61 5.05 -14.72
N LEU A 58 25.97 5.78 -13.68
CA LEU A 58 25.35 5.74 -12.36
C LEU A 58 25.15 7.17 -11.88
N PHE A 59 23.93 7.53 -11.53
CA PHE A 59 23.59 8.85 -11.00
C PHE A 59 23.34 8.77 -9.50
N LEU A 60 24.07 9.60 -8.73
CA LEU A 60 23.97 9.70 -7.27
C LEU A 60 23.55 11.11 -6.90
N VAL A 61 22.40 11.24 -6.23
CA VAL A 61 21.88 12.52 -5.72
C VAL A 61 22.07 12.57 -4.22
N LYS A 62 22.75 13.60 -3.68
CA LYS A 62 22.86 13.77 -2.21
C LYS A 62 21.46 13.92 -1.61
N TYR A 63 21.12 13.03 -0.70
CA TYR A 63 19.87 13.05 0.04
C TYR A 63 19.82 14.25 1.02
N ASP A 64 18.67 14.91 1.11
CA ASP A 64 18.41 16.03 2.02
C ASP A 64 17.07 15.78 2.76
N ASN A 65 17.14 15.54 4.06
CA ASN A 65 15.94 15.28 4.87
C ASN A 65 15.29 16.55 5.45
N GLU A 66 15.87 17.73 5.18
CA GLU A 66 15.37 19.03 5.66
C GLU A 66 14.65 19.82 4.56
N SER A 67 14.95 19.55 3.29
CA SER A 67 14.37 20.27 2.16
C SER A 67 14.20 19.39 0.92
N MET A 68 13.30 19.77 0.01
CA MET A 68 13.04 19.00 -1.23
C MET A 68 14.09 19.22 -2.35
N TRP A 69 15.29 19.70 -2.02
CA TRP A 69 16.25 20.12 -3.03
C TRP A 69 16.84 18.92 -3.78
N ASP A 70 17.06 17.83 -3.05
CA ASP A 70 17.46 16.54 -3.58
C ASP A 70 16.38 15.96 -4.49
N ASP A 71 15.10 15.97 -4.09
CA ASP A 71 13.97 15.52 -4.90
C ASP A 71 13.88 16.29 -6.23
N LEU A 72 14.05 17.61 -6.19
CA LEU A 72 14.03 18.47 -7.38
C LEU A 72 15.22 18.18 -8.30
N ALA A 73 16.42 17.96 -7.75
CA ALA A 73 17.59 17.56 -8.51
C ALA A 73 17.41 16.16 -9.13
N TYR A 74 16.81 15.23 -8.37
CA TYR A 74 16.49 13.88 -8.81
C TYR A 74 15.51 13.92 -9.99
N LEU A 75 14.40 14.67 -9.89
CA LEU A 75 13.43 14.85 -10.97
C LEU A 75 14.06 15.46 -12.23
N ALA A 76 14.92 16.48 -12.09
CA ALA A 76 15.64 17.08 -13.22
C ALA A 76 16.62 16.11 -13.90
N THR A 77 17.06 15.08 -13.17
CA THR A 77 18.01 14.06 -13.65
C THR A 77 17.31 12.91 -14.37
N ILE A 78 16.03 12.64 -14.09
CA ILE A 78 15.28 11.54 -14.72
C ILE A 78 15.47 11.50 -16.24
N PRO A 79 15.32 12.60 -17.02
CA PRO A 79 15.48 12.55 -18.47
C PRO A 79 16.91 12.30 -18.95
N SER A 80 17.92 12.46 -18.07
CA SER A 80 19.32 12.12 -18.37
C SER A 80 19.66 10.67 -18.02
N ALA A 81 19.00 10.11 -17.00
CA ALA A 81 19.20 8.74 -16.53
C ALA A 81 18.34 7.72 -17.28
N LEU A 82 17.17 8.15 -17.76
CA LEU A 82 16.19 7.33 -18.44
C LEU A 82 15.55 8.13 -19.57
N TYR A 83 15.63 7.63 -20.79
CA TYR A 83 15.04 8.33 -21.93
C TYR A 83 14.65 7.37 -23.05
N TYR A 84 13.67 7.80 -23.85
CA TYR A 84 13.24 7.05 -25.01
C TYR A 84 13.84 7.64 -26.29
N GLN A 85 14.49 6.80 -27.08
CA GLN A 85 15.08 7.20 -28.36
C GLN A 85 15.06 6.03 -29.34
N ASP A 86 14.69 6.30 -30.60
CA ASP A 86 14.67 5.29 -31.67
C ASP A 86 13.92 4.00 -31.29
N ASN A 87 12.72 4.15 -30.70
CA ASN A 87 11.89 3.05 -30.18
C ASN A 87 12.57 2.15 -29.14
N SER A 88 13.59 2.66 -28.44
CA SER A 88 14.29 1.97 -27.37
C SER A 88 14.29 2.82 -26.11
N LEU A 89 14.05 2.17 -24.97
CA LEU A 89 14.27 2.77 -23.66
C LEU A 89 15.75 2.61 -23.29
N TYR A 90 16.44 3.71 -22.99
CA TYR A 90 17.78 3.70 -22.41
C TYR A 90 17.68 4.01 -20.93
N ALA A 91 18.37 3.25 -20.08
CA ALA A 91 18.25 3.40 -18.63
C ALA A 91 19.60 3.26 -17.92
N SER A 92 19.79 4.08 -16.90
CA SER A 92 20.90 4.06 -15.95
C SER A 92 20.34 4.15 -14.54
N PRO A 93 20.95 3.51 -13.53
CA PRO A 93 20.54 3.73 -12.15
C PRO A 93 20.62 5.20 -11.75
N LEU A 94 19.54 5.65 -11.13
CA LEU A 94 19.42 6.93 -10.45
C LEU A 94 18.96 6.60 -9.03
N ILE A 95 19.77 6.95 -8.04
CA ILE A 95 19.50 6.69 -6.63
C ILE A 95 19.89 7.89 -5.77
N PHE A 96 19.31 7.97 -4.58
CA PHE A 96 19.83 8.85 -3.54
C PHE A 96 21.10 8.26 -2.92
N TRP A 97 22.01 9.15 -2.54
CA TRP A 97 23.21 8.87 -1.76
C TRP A 97 23.04 9.49 -0.38
N GLU A 98 23.23 8.66 0.64
CA GLU A 98 23.33 9.10 2.02
C GLU A 98 24.49 8.38 2.73
N GLU A 99 25.04 9.05 3.73
CA GLU A 99 26.01 8.48 4.64
C GLU A 99 25.31 7.60 5.69
N GLU A 100 26.11 6.80 6.41
CA GLU A 100 25.63 5.98 7.52
C GLU A 100 24.92 6.83 8.58
N GLN A 101 23.65 6.49 8.84
CA GLN A 101 22.86 7.14 9.89
C GLN A 101 22.95 6.35 11.20
N SER A 102 22.95 7.07 12.33
CA SER A 102 22.96 6.44 13.66
C SER A 102 21.64 5.72 14.01
N ASP A 103 20.52 6.18 13.45
CA ASP A 103 19.21 5.56 13.63
C ASP A 103 18.99 4.50 12.54
N ILE A 104 18.81 3.24 12.97
CA ILE A 104 18.57 2.09 12.09
C ILE A 104 17.32 2.24 11.21
N TYR A 105 16.31 3.02 11.63
CA TYR A 105 15.08 3.21 10.85
C TYR A 105 15.25 4.20 9.70
N THR A 106 16.31 5.00 9.75
CA THR A 106 16.64 5.99 8.71
C THR A 106 17.98 5.70 8.04
N ASN A 107 18.61 4.55 8.33
CA ASN A 107 19.91 4.17 7.77
C ASN A 107 19.74 3.22 6.57
N ALA A 108 19.58 3.79 5.39
CA ALA A 108 19.53 3.12 4.10
C ALA A 108 20.93 2.89 3.48
N ASN A 109 21.99 3.46 4.07
CA ASN A 109 23.38 3.39 3.57
C ASN A 109 23.86 1.94 3.29
N GLN A 110 23.54 0.98 4.17
CA GLN A 110 23.91 -0.42 3.95
C GLN A 110 23.31 -0.97 2.65
N GLY A 111 22.05 -0.65 2.37
CA GLY A 111 21.37 -1.08 1.15
C GLY A 111 21.92 -0.40 -0.11
N ILE A 112 22.29 0.88 -0.01
CA ILE A 112 23.03 1.59 -1.07
C ILE A 112 24.32 0.84 -1.40
N LYS A 113 25.14 0.50 -0.40
CA LYS A 113 26.42 -0.19 -0.62
C LYS A 113 26.24 -1.54 -1.31
N TYR A 114 25.23 -2.32 -0.92
CA TYR A 114 24.92 -3.58 -1.60
C TYR A 114 24.50 -3.37 -3.05
N PHE A 115 23.68 -2.36 -3.33
CA PHE A 115 23.32 -2.02 -4.70
C PHE A 115 24.55 -1.61 -5.53
N LEU A 116 25.41 -0.75 -4.97
CA LEU A 116 26.63 -0.28 -5.64
C LEU A 116 27.60 -1.43 -5.93
N GLN A 117 27.75 -2.36 -4.99
CA GLN A 117 28.56 -3.57 -5.18
C GLN A 117 28.03 -4.41 -6.35
N ASP A 118 26.72 -4.71 -6.38
CA ASP A 118 26.09 -5.47 -7.47
C ASP A 118 26.29 -4.75 -8.82
N TRP A 119 26.09 -3.43 -8.83
CA TRP A 119 26.22 -2.60 -10.04
C TRP A 119 27.65 -2.53 -10.57
N LEU A 120 28.64 -2.33 -9.70
CA LEU A 120 30.05 -2.31 -10.09
C LEU A 120 30.56 -3.68 -10.52
N GLY A 121 30.01 -4.75 -9.96
CA GLY A 121 30.27 -6.10 -10.45
C GLY A 121 29.78 -6.30 -11.89
N PHE A 122 28.60 -5.75 -12.22
CA PHE A 122 28.04 -5.79 -13.58
C PHE A 122 28.76 -4.82 -14.54
N SER A 123 29.07 -3.61 -14.08
CA SER A 123 29.49 -2.48 -14.90
C SER A 123 30.63 -1.70 -14.23
N PRO A 124 31.85 -2.28 -14.17
CA PRO A 124 32.97 -1.71 -13.39
C PRO A 124 33.46 -0.36 -13.91
N GLU A 125 33.31 -0.10 -15.21
CA GLU A 125 33.71 1.15 -15.86
C GLU A 125 32.58 2.20 -15.88
N SER A 126 31.64 2.12 -14.92
CA SER A 126 30.50 3.03 -14.85
C SER A 126 30.91 4.48 -14.72
N LYS A 127 30.33 5.33 -15.57
CA LYS A 127 30.46 6.78 -15.41
C LYS A 127 29.61 7.24 -14.24
N VAL A 128 30.27 7.52 -13.12
CA VAL A 128 29.61 8.01 -11.89
C VAL A 128 29.36 9.51 -12.01
N ILE A 129 28.10 9.92 -11.94
CA ILE A 129 27.65 11.31 -12.02
C ILE A 129 27.06 11.67 -10.65
N CYS A 130 27.73 12.60 -9.96
CA CYS A 130 27.37 13.01 -8.60
C CYS A 130 26.66 14.37 -8.63
N LEU A 131 25.55 14.48 -7.92
CA LEU A 131 24.68 15.66 -7.90
C LEU A 131 24.56 16.17 -6.47
N ASN A 132 25.09 17.37 -6.19
CA ASN A 132 25.14 18.00 -4.86
C ASN A 132 25.93 17.20 -3.80
N LEU A 133 26.85 16.32 -4.18
CA LEU A 133 27.78 15.68 -3.26
C LEU A 133 28.92 16.64 -2.92
N ASP A 134 29.21 16.82 -1.64
CA ASP A 134 30.32 17.65 -1.17
C ASP A 134 31.67 16.90 -1.20
N GLU A 135 32.77 17.56 -0.82
CA GLU A 135 34.09 16.92 -0.84
C GLU A 135 34.17 15.68 0.06
N PHE A 136 33.45 15.69 1.19
CA PHE A 136 33.42 14.56 2.12
C PHE A 136 32.68 13.36 1.51
N ASP A 137 31.51 13.60 0.91
CA ASP A 137 30.76 12.58 0.17
C ASP A 137 31.59 11.93 -0.94
N LEU A 138 32.32 12.75 -1.71
CA LEU A 138 33.15 12.27 -2.80
C LEU A 138 34.33 11.43 -2.30
N ASP A 139 34.85 11.71 -1.10
CA ASP A 139 35.88 10.89 -0.46
C ASP A 139 35.28 9.56 0.05
N CYS A 140 34.10 9.58 0.67
CA CYS A 140 33.39 8.34 1.04
C CYS A 140 33.12 7.44 -0.17
N LEU A 141 32.77 8.01 -1.33
CA LEU A 141 32.60 7.21 -2.56
C LEU A 141 33.89 6.55 -3.03
N LYS A 142 35.05 7.22 -2.88
CA LYS A 142 36.35 6.62 -3.25
C LYS A 142 36.68 5.43 -2.35
N ASP A 143 36.33 5.49 -1.07
CA ASP A 143 36.49 4.37 -0.14
C ASP A 143 35.63 3.17 -0.55
N GLU A 144 34.48 3.41 -1.19
CA GLU A 144 33.63 2.37 -1.81
C GLU A 144 34.09 1.96 -3.23
N GLY A 145 35.24 2.46 -3.70
CA GLY A 145 35.80 2.12 -5.02
C GLY A 145 35.20 2.89 -6.20
N LEU A 146 34.43 3.95 -5.94
CA LEU A 146 33.79 4.78 -6.96
C LEU A 146 34.57 6.08 -7.18
N THR A 147 34.98 6.34 -8.42
CA THR A 147 35.56 7.64 -8.80
C THR A 147 34.55 8.48 -9.58
N PRO A 148 34.12 9.64 -9.06
CA PRO A 148 33.24 10.56 -9.78
C PRO A 148 33.80 10.93 -11.14
N SER A 149 33.06 10.65 -12.22
CA SER A 149 33.37 11.09 -13.58
C SER A 149 32.93 12.53 -13.84
N LEU A 150 31.86 12.95 -13.17
CA LEU A 150 31.31 14.30 -13.24
C LEU A 150 30.64 14.64 -11.91
N ALA A 151 30.92 15.82 -11.37
CA ALA A 151 30.22 16.37 -10.21
C ALA A 151 29.49 17.66 -10.63
N ILE A 152 28.19 17.72 -10.37
CA ILE A 152 27.35 18.88 -10.67
C ILE A 152 26.77 19.39 -9.35
N ASN A 153 27.11 20.61 -8.99
CA ASN A 153 26.60 21.28 -7.79
C ASN A 153 25.80 22.52 -8.20
N GLY A 154 24.62 22.71 -7.63
CA GLY A 154 23.74 23.85 -7.90
C GLY A 154 23.41 24.60 -6.62
N LYS A 155 23.36 25.94 -6.69
CA LYS A 155 22.97 26.76 -5.54
C LYS A 155 21.47 26.75 -5.24
N ASP A 156 20.67 26.26 -6.18
CA ASP A 156 19.22 26.10 -6.15
C ASP A 156 18.78 25.09 -7.21
N ALA A 157 17.52 24.65 -7.12
CA ALA A 157 16.95 23.67 -8.04
C ALA A 157 17.01 24.13 -9.51
N GLU A 158 16.83 25.43 -9.76
CA GLU A 158 16.84 26.00 -11.11
C GLU A 158 18.25 25.93 -11.73
N GLU A 159 19.27 26.36 -10.98
CA GLU A 159 20.66 26.26 -11.41
C GLU A 159 21.10 24.80 -11.58
N MET A 160 20.64 23.91 -10.69
CA MET A 160 20.91 22.47 -10.81
C MET A 160 20.35 21.91 -12.12
N ALA A 161 19.06 22.13 -12.41
CA ALA A 161 18.44 21.67 -13.65
C ALA A 161 19.15 22.23 -14.90
N ASN A 162 19.52 23.51 -14.88
CA ASN A 162 20.27 24.15 -15.96
C ASN A 162 21.64 23.50 -16.19
N LYS A 163 22.38 23.18 -15.13
CA LYS A 163 23.69 22.52 -15.22
C LYS A 163 23.58 21.07 -15.69
N ILE A 164 22.59 20.31 -15.19
CA ILE A 164 22.28 18.95 -15.67
C ILE A 164 22.02 19.02 -17.18
N ALA A 165 21.16 19.93 -17.62
CA ALA A 165 20.81 20.07 -19.03
C ALA A 165 22.02 20.33 -19.94
N LEU A 166 22.88 21.27 -19.56
CA LEU A 166 24.10 21.58 -20.33
C LEU A 166 25.18 20.48 -20.26
N SER A 167 25.12 19.59 -19.27
CA SER A 167 26.04 18.46 -19.15
C SER A 167 25.62 17.25 -19.99
N THR A 168 24.31 17.08 -20.20
CA THR A 168 23.73 15.93 -20.91
C THR A 168 23.52 16.22 -22.40
N TRP A 169 22.93 17.37 -22.75
CA TRP A 169 22.59 17.69 -24.14
C TRP A 169 23.54 18.75 -24.74
N LYS A 170 23.95 18.53 -25.99
CA LYS A 170 24.69 19.54 -26.78
C LYS A 170 23.76 20.48 -27.53
N ALA A 171 22.67 19.92 -28.04
CA ALA A 171 21.56 20.63 -28.66
C ALA A 171 20.29 19.76 -28.50
N ASN A 172 19.12 20.39 -28.43
CA ASN A 172 17.83 19.74 -28.39
C ASN A 172 16.74 20.73 -28.84
N ASP A 173 15.88 20.32 -29.76
CA ASP A 173 14.80 21.19 -30.27
C ASP A 173 13.69 21.37 -29.22
N PHE A 174 13.65 20.50 -28.21
CA PHE A 174 12.61 20.44 -27.18
C PHE A 174 13.17 20.66 -25.78
N ALA A 175 12.36 21.27 -24.91
CA ALA A 175 12.57 21.23 -23.47
C ALA A 175 11.22 21.25 -22.74
N VAL A 176 11.19 20.66 -21.56
CA VAL A 176 10.07 20.80 -20.63
C VAL A 176 10.41 21.88 -19.62
N VAL A 177 9.47 22.80 -19.37
CA VAL A 177 9.57 23.79 -18.30
C VAL A 177 8.47 23.54 -17.26
N ALA A 178 8.83 23.48 -15.99
CA ALA A 178 7.90 23.26 -14.89
C ALA A 178 8.11 24.26 -13.76
N ASN A 179 7.03 24.68 -13.09
CA ASN A 179 7.16 25.58 -11.95
C ASN A 179 7.70 24.83 -10.73
N LEU A 180 8.61 25.50 -10.03
CA LEU A 180 8.97 25.10 -8.68
C LEU A 180 7.75 25.16 -7.76
N PRO A 181 7.60 24.19 -6.84
CA PRO A 181 6.45 24.11 -5.95
C PRO A 181 6.37 25.35 -5.05
N PRO A 182 5.16 25.81 -4.71
CA PRO A 182 4.98 26.93 -3.80
C PRO A 182 5.44 26.56 -2.38
N LYS A 183 5.71 27.56 -1.54
CA LYS A 183 5.94 27.32 -0.12
C LYS A 183 4.66 26.79 0.55
N SER A 184 4.85 25.96 1.58
CA SER A 184 3.74 25.53 2.44
C SER A 184 3.07 26.71 3.14
N GLU A 185 1.74 26.73 3.13
CA GLU A 185 0.95 27.68 3.91
C GLU A 185 0.91 27.26 5.37
N LYS A 186 0.64 28.24 6.25
CA LYS A 186 0.47 27.99 7.69
C LYS A 186 -0.91 27.41 7.98
N PHE A 187 -0.96 26.48 8.94
CA PHE A 187 -2.21 25.95 9.48
C PHE A 187 -3.00 27.02 10.24
N LYS A 188 -4.32 26.90 10.22
CA LYS A 188 -5.27 27.68 11.00
C LYS A 188 -6.14 26.74 11.83
N GLY A 189 -6.52 27.16 13.04
CA GLY A 189 -7.44 26.39 13.87
C GLY A 189 -8.90 26.58 13.44
N PHE A 190 -9.64 25.48 13.36
CA PHE A 190 -11.09 25.45 13.17
C PHE A 190 -11.77 24.89 14.42
N LYS A 191 -12.94 25.44 14.76
CA LYS A 191 -13.83 24.91 15.79
C LYS A 191 -15.28 25.17 15.40
N ASP A 192 -16.13 24.19 15.64
CA ASP A 192 -17.58 24.32 15.43
C ASP A 192 -18.34 23.39 16.39
N SER A 193 -19.64 23.62 16.58
CA SER A 193 -20.51 22.67 17.27
C SER A 193 -21.95 22.75 16.76
N PHE A 194 -22.67 21.64 16.90
CA PHE A 194 -24.10 21.61 16.60
C PHE A 194 -24.87 20.62 17.49
N GLU A 195 -26.13 20.94 17.72
CA GLU A 195 -27.05 20.11 18.50
C GLU A 195 -27.79 19.09 17.62
N GLY A 196 -28.08 17.92 18.19
CA GLY A 196 -28.86 16.87 17.57
C GLY A 196 -29.78 16.14 18.56
N SER A 197 -30.65 15.30 18.02
CA SER A 197 -31.52 14.45 18.84
C SER A 197 -31.93 13.17 18.13
N LEU A 198 -32.15 12.12 18.93
CA LEU A 198 -32.69 10.84 18.52
C LEU A 198 -34.01 10.59 19.23
N SER A 199 -34.98 10.03 18.50
CA SER A 199 -36.22 9.54 19.10
C SER A 199 -36.00 8.16 19.73
N PRO A 200 -36.71 7.82 20.82
CA PRO A 200 -36.67 6.48 21.40
C PRO A 200 -36.98 5.41 20.35
N SER A 201 -36.27 4.29 20.40
CA SER A 201 -36.28 3.30 19.34
C SER A 201 -36.02 1.88 19.86
N LYS A 202 -36.47 0.87 19.11
CA LYS A 202 -36.32 -0.53 19.53
C LYS A 202 -35.01 -1.12 19.03
N ILE A 203 -34.15 -1.54 19.97
CA ILE A 203 -32.95 -2.32 19.67
C ILE A 203 -33.35 -3.66 19.04
N GLY A 204 -32.75 -3.97 17.89
CA GLY A 204 -32.93 -5.22 17.19
C GLY A 204 -32.10 -6.32 17.86
N ASN A 205 -32.73 -7.46 18.16
CA ASN A 205 -32.06 -8.62 18.75
C ASN A 205 -32.47 -9.89 18.02
N LEU A 206 -31.50 -10.66 17.53
CA LEU A 206 -31.70 -11.99 16.95
C LEU A 206 -30.76 -12.98 17.61
N ASN A 207 -31.20 -14.21 17.78
CA ASN A 207 -30.38 -15.28 18.34
C ASN A 207 -30.45 -16.51 17.45
N PHE A 208 -29.30 -17.12 17.21
CA PHE A 208 -29.19 -18.40 16.52
C PHE A 208 -28.39 -19.38 17.38
N LYS A 209 -28.60 -20.66 17.13
CA LYS A 209 -27.76 -21.73 17.66
C LYS A 209 -27.34 -22.59 16.50
N GLY A 210 -26.14 -23.13 16.56
CA GLY A 210 -25.66 -24.03 15.53
C GLY A 210 -24.50 -24.88 15.98
N THR A 211 -24.05 -25.71 15.05
CA THR A 211 -22.95 -26.64 15.24
C THR A 211 -21.97 -26.45 14.08
N LYS A 212 -20.67 -26.47 14.37
CA LYS A 212 -19.59 -26.32 13.39
C LYS A 212 -18.63 -27.49 13.52
N GLU A 213 -18.54 -28.28 12.46
CA GLU A 213 -17.49 -29.28 12.28
C GLU A 213 -16.16 -28.60 11.90
N PRO A 214 -14.99 -29.19 12.23
CA PRO A 214 -13.66 -28.67 11.92
C PRO A 214 -13.35 -28.75 10.42
N THR A 215 -14.10 -27.98 9.62
CA THR A 215 -14.03 -27.95 8.17
C THR A 215 -14.02 -26.50 7.68
N LEU A 216 -13.36 -26.28 6.55
CA LEU A 216 -13.33 -24.98 5.88
C LEU A 216 -14.69 -24.58 5.29
N ALA A 217 -15.67 -25.48 5.23
CA ALA A 217 -16.99 -25.20 4.65
C ALA A 217 -17.80 -24.28 5.56
N THR A 218 -18.11 -23.06 5.12
CA THR A 218 -18.82 -22.05 5.91
C THR A 218 -20.26 -22.46 6.25
N THR A 219 -20.66 -22.27 7.52
CA THR A 219 -22.06 -22.37 7.95
C THR A 219 -22.66 -20.97 7.98
N TYR A 220 -23.78 -20.75 7.28
CA TYR A 220 -24.43 -19.43 7.19
C TYR A 220 -25.73 -19.35 7.99
N HIS A 221 -25.90 -18.25 8.72
CA HIS A 221 -27.16 -17.83 9.36
C HIS A 221 -27.64 -16.54 8.70
N ASN A 222 -28.68 -16.65 7.87
CA ASN A 222 -29.22 -15.51 7.12
C ASN A 222 -30.35 -14.81 7.87
N PHE A 223 -30.38 -13.49 7.79
CA PHE A 223 -31.42 -12.65 8.39
C PHE A 223 -31.69 -11.41 7.52
N THR A 224 -32.65 -10.59 7.93
CA THR A 224 -33.00 -9.35 7.21
C THR A 224 -33.05 -8.19 8.20
N LEU A 225 -32.35 -7.10 7.85
CA LEU A 225 -32.36 -5.87 8.62
C LEU A 225 -33.43 -4.91 8.05
N PRO A 226 -34.42 -4.47 8.86
CA PRO A 226 -35.39 -3.48 8.45
C PRO A 226 -34.77 -2.06 8.42
N LYS A 227 -35.54 -1.09 7.92
CA LYS A 227 -35.10 0.31 7.79
C LYS A 227 -34.76 0.93 9.16
N GLY A 228 -33.71 1.75 9.19
CA GLY A 228 -33.37 2.62 10.33
C GLY A 228 -32.16 2.17 11.14
N TYR A 229 -31.73 0.91 11.03
CA TYR A 229 -30.50 0.45 11.67
C TYR A 229 -29.26 1.05 11.01
N LYS A 230 -28.28 1.41 11.85
CA LYS A 230 -27.02 2.06 11.45
C LYS A 230 -25.78 1.32 11.95
N TRP A 231 -25.90 0.54 13.01
CA TRP A 231 -24.82 -0.28 13.54
C TRP A 231 -25.33 -1.69 13.85
N ILE A 232 -24.48 -2.68 13.62
CA ILE A 232 -24.74 -4.08 13.95
C ILE A 232 -23.52 -4.69 14.65
N GLU A 233 -23.80 -5.48 15.68
CA GLU A 233 -22.84 -6.26 16.46
C GLU A 233 -23.26 -7.71 16.41
N VAL A 234 -22.27 -8.60 16.31
CA VAL A 234 -22.45 -10.04 16.36
C VAL A 234 -21.48 -10.60 17.37
N ASP A 235 -22.05 -11.25 18.39
CA ASP A 235 -21.34 -12.00 19.40
C ASP A 235 -21.55 -13.49 19.15
N MET A 236 -20.48 -14.26 19.19
CA MET A 236 -20.53 -15.72 19.16
C MET A 236 -19.86 -16.28 20.41
N GLU A 237 -20.54 -17.17 21.09
CA GLU A 237 -20.02 -17.90 22.25
C GLU A 237 -20.14 -19.40 22.01
N TRP A 238 -19.17 -20.16 22.52
CA TRP A 238 -19.26 -21.61 22.55
C TRP A 238 -18.72 -22.20 23.86
N GLY A 239 -19.17 -23.41 24.18
CA GLY A 239 -18.52 -24.22 25.22
C GLY A 239 -17.46 -25.12 24.58
N GLY A 240 -16.40 -25.49 25.30
CA GLY A 240 -15.40 -26.40 24.74
C GLY A 240 -14.02 -26.38 25.39
N TYR A 241 -13.12 -27.19 24.84
CA TYR A 241 -11.72 -27.32 25.23
C TYR A 241 -10.79 -26.49 24.32
N LYS A 242 -9.51 -26.34 24.73
CA LYS A 242 -8.45 -25.74 23.89
C LYS A 242 -8.37 -26.47 22.53
N GLY A 243 -8.47 -25.73 21.43
CA GLY A 243 -8.42 -26.24 20.05
C GLY A 243 -9.73 -26.18 19.25
N GLN A 244 -10.85 -25.84 19.90
CA GLN A 244 -12.12 -25.54 19.21
C GLN A 244 -12.19 -24.06 18.81
N ASP A 245 -11.91 -23.75 17.55
CA ASP A 245 -11.66 -22.37 17.06
C ASP A 245 -12.54 -22.03 15.83
N PRO A 246 -13.87 -21.87 16.02
CA PRO A 246 -14.73 -21.34 14.97
C PRO A 246 -14.50 -19.83 14.80
N ASP A 247 -14.29 -19.35 13.56
CA ASP A 247 -14.14 -17.92 13.29
C ASP A 247 -15.46 -17.30 12.83
N LEU A 248 -15.64 -16.01 13.15
CA LEU A 248 -16.85 -15.25 12.89
C LEU A 248 -16.70 -14.29 11.70
N GLN A 249 -17.66 -14.30 10.78
CA GLN A 249 -17.70 -13.40 9.63
C GLN A 249 -19.09 -12.77 9.48
N LEU A 250 -19.14 -11.49 9.12
CA LEU A 250 -20.39 -10.74 8.88
C LEU A 250 -20.50 -10.34 7.42
N PHE A 251 -21.69 -10.56 6.84
CA PHE A 251 -22.00 -10.31 5.42
C PHE A 251 -23.17 -9.35 5.25
N ASP A 252 -22.96 -8.32 4.43
CA ASP A 252 -24.00 -7.57 3.74
C ASP A 252 -24.10 -8.15 2.33
N TRP A 253 -25.18 -8.87 2.00
CA TRP A 253 -25.24 -9.61 0.72
C TRP A 253 -25.24 -8.71 -0.53
N ASN A 254 -25.41 -7.39 -0.40
CA ASN A 254 -25.23 -6.45 -1.51
C ASN A 254 -23.77 -6.00 -1.69
N LEU A 255 -22.94 -6.10 -0.64
CA LEU A 255 -21.54 -5.66 -0.65
C LEU A 255 -20.54 -6.82 -0.64
N GLY A 256 -20.85 -7.88 0.11
CA GLY A 256 -19.97 -9.01 0.40
C GLY A 256 -19.72 -9.15 1.91
N GLN A 257 -18.58 -9.75 2.26
CA GLN A 257 -18.10 -9.76 3.64
C GLN A 257 -17.76 -8.32 4.06
N VAL A 258 -18.27 -7.90 5.22
CA VAL A 258 -18.08 -6.53 5.72
C VAL A 258 -17.24 -6.47 6.99
N ALA A 259 -17.21 -7.54 7.77
CA ALA A 259 -16.39 -7.65 8.96
C ALA A 259 -16.00 -9.11 9.22
N VAL A 260 -14.91 -9.29 9.95
CA VAL A 260 -14.38 -10.59 10.38
C VAL A 260 -13.87 -10.45 11.80
N SER A 261 -13.84 -11.56 12.50
CA SER A 261 -13.09 -11.71 13.74
C SER A 261 -12.11 -12.86 13.60
N GLU A 262 -10.93 -12.67 14.17
CA GLU A 262 -9.80 -13.63 14.13
C GLU A 262 -9.31 -13.87 15.56
N ASN A 263 -10.23 -13.91 16.53
CA ASN A 263 -9.86 -13.97 17.93
C ASN A 263 -9.32 -15.35 18.26
N TRP A 264 -8.08 -15.42 18.72
CA TRP A 264 -7.49 -16.72 19.02
C TRP A 264 -8.02 -17.28 20.34
N ASN A 265 -8.85 -18.33 20.27
CA ASN A 265 -9.52 -18.93 21.41
C ASN A 265 -8.59 -19.28 22.59
N VAL A 266 -7.33 -19.67 22.31
CA VAL A 266 -6.34 -20.05 23.32
C VAL A 266 -5.99 -18.87 24.23
N ARG A 267 -6.08 -17.64 23.71
CA ARG A 267 -5.72 -16.42 24.44
C ARG A 267 -6.92 -15.71 25.03
N ALA A 268 -8.02 -15.62 24.30
CA ALA A 268 -9.16 -14.78 24.64
C ALA A 268 -10.39 -15.55 25.14
N GLY A 269 -10.37 -16.89 25.06
CA GLY A 269 -11.48 -17.74 25.44
C GLY A 269 -12.42 -18.05 24.28
N ALA A 270 -13.49 -18.79 24.57
CA ALA A 270 -14.44 -19.31 23.58
C ALA A 270 -15.49 -18.25 23.18
N PHE A 271 -15.00 -17.13 22.63
CA PHE A 271 -15.78 -15.97 22.25
C PHE A 271 -15.23 -15.29 21.00
N GLU A 272 -16.13 -14.89 20.11
CA GLU A 272 -15.83 -14.05 18.96
C GLU A 272 -16.78 -12.85 18.91
N HIS A 273 -16.24 -11.70 18.50
CA HIS A 273 -17.03 -10.48 18.30
C HIS A 273 -16.66 -9.82 16.98
N THR A 274 -17.67 -9.37 16.24
CA THR A 274 -17.46 -8.50 15.08
C THR A 274 -18.60 -7.50 14.95
N SER A 275 -18.33 -6.37 14.31
CA SER A 275 -19.30 -5.29 14.15
C SER A 275 -19.11 -4.56 12.84
N SER A 276 -20.17 -3.89 12.37
CA SER A 276 -20.08 -3.07 11.16
C SER A 276 -21.15 -1.99 11.11
N TYR A 277 -20.87 -0.94 10.34
CA TYR A 277 -21.88 0.03 9.94
C TYR A 277 -22.84 -0.60 8.91
N VAL A 278 -24.14 -0.36 9.10
CA VAL A 278 -25.19 -0.88 8.22
C VAL A 278 -25.32 0.03 7.00
N ARG A 279 -24.69 -0.38 5.89
CA ARG A 279 -24.63 0.38 4.64
C ARG A 279 -25.82 0.11 3.73
N ASN A 280 -26.16 -1.18 3.55
CA ASN A 280 -27.33 -1.58 2.81
C ASN A 280 -28.37 -2.23 3.72
N LEU A 281 -29.63 -1.96 3.41
CA LEU A 281 -30.76 -2.60 4.06
C LEU A 281 -31.13 -3.90 3.32
N GLY A 282 -31.86 -4.79 3.99
CA GLY A 282 -32.30 -6.04 3.38
C GLY A 282 -31.52 -7.25 3.90
N LYS A 283 -31.04 -8.12 3.00
CA LYS A 283 -30.50 -9.43 3.35
C LYS A 283 -29.09 -9.32 3.92
N TRP A 284 -28.88 -9.92 5.09
CA TRP A 284 -27.60 -10.02 5.78
C TRP A 284 -27.36 -11.47 6.21
N GLY A 285 -26.12 -11.79 6.58
CA GLY A 285 -25.77 -13.12 7.06
C GLY A 285 -24.56 -13.11 7.98
N VAL A 286 -24.53 -14.09 8.89
CA VAL A 286 -23.34 -14.45 9.66
C VAL A 286 -22.78 -15.73 9.06
N GLY A 287 -21.49 -15.74 8.74
CA GLY A 287 -20.76 -16.93 8.31
C GLY A 287 -19.85 -17.43 9.43
N ILE A 288 -19.80 -18.74 9.61
CA ILE A 288 -18.92 -19.38 10.59
C ILE A 288 -17.96 -20.32 9.87
N THR A 289 -16.67 -20.00 9.97
CA THR A 289 -15.57 -20.83 9.49
C THR A 289 -14.92 -21.55 10.67
N TYR A 290 -13.86 -22.30 10.40
CA TYR A 290 -13.08 -22.99 11.41
C TYR A 290 -11.64 -23.01 10.92
N MET A 291 -10.74 -22.34 11.64
CA MET A 291 -9.30 -22.48 11.44
C MET A 291 -8.79 -23.64 12.29
N PRO A 292 -8.14 -24.66 11.70
CA PRO A 292 -7.48 -25.69 12.49
C PRO A 292 -6.24 -25.08 13.18
N THR A 293 -6.37 -24.68 14.45
CA THR A 293 -5.26 -24.18 15.26
C THR A 293 -4.71 -25.27 16.19
N GLU A 294 -3.48 -25.71 15.88
CA GLU A 294 -2.60 -26.66 16.61
C GLU A 294 -2.89 -28.18 16.60
N ASP A 295 -1.79 -28.93 16.71
CA ASP A 295 -1.73 -30.39 16.86
C ASP A 295 -2.23 -30.78 18.25
N LEU A 296 -3.32 -31.54 18.30
CA LEU A 296 -4.12 -31.94 19.46
C LEU A 296 -3.35 -32.63 20.62
N LEU A 297 -2.05 -32.90 20.48
CA LEU A 297 -1.32 -33.90 21.27
C LEU A 297 -0.24 -33.35 22.22
N ASN A 298 0.13 -32.07 22.18
CA ASN A 298 1.26 -31.56 23.00
C ASN A 298 0.89 -31.03 24.40
N GLY A 299 -0.35 -31.21 24.86
CA GLY A 299 -0.81 -30.67 26.16
C GLY A 299 -1.26 -31.71 27.19
N LEU A 300 -1.36 -32.99 26.84
CA LEU A 300 -1.88 -34.03 27.73
C LEU A 300 -0.83 -35.12 27.91
N GLU A 301 -0.01 -35.00 28.97
CA GLU A 301 0.56 -36.22 29.55
C GLU A 301 -0.62 -37.06 30.07
N PRO A 302 -0.79 -38.32 29.62
CA PRO A 302 -1.86 -39.16 30.09
C PRO A 302 -1.60 -39.47 31.56
N SER A 303 -2.39 -38.88 32.46
CA SER A 303 -2.43 -39.34 33.83
C SER A 303 -2.90 -40.81 33.81
N SER A 304 -2.11 -41.66 34.44
CA SER A 304 -2.16 -43.13 34.37
C SER A 304 -3.39 -43.76 35.05
N SER A 305 -4.54 -43.09 35.06
CA SER A 305 -5.76 -43.55 35.73
C SER A 305 -7.07 -43.28 35.01
N SER A 306 -7.09 -42.74 33.79
CA SER A 306 -8.34 -42.59 33.03
C SER A 306 -8.50 -43.67 31.94
N THR A 307 -9.42 -44.60 32.19
CA THR A 307 -9.86 -45.65 31.24
C THR A 307 -10.92 -45.14 30.26
N ALA A 308 -10.91 -43.84 29.94
CA ALA A 308 -11.79 -43.25 28.96
C ALA A 308 -10.95 -42.58 27.87
N GLN A 309 -10.77 -43.27 26.74
CA GLN A 309 -10.64 -42.59 25.46
C GLN A 309 -11.98 -41.88 25.20
N GLU A 310 -12.24 -40.75 25.88
CA GLU A 310 -13.24 -39.82 25.39
C GLU A 310 -12.70 -39.29 24.06
N GLN A 311 -13.40 -39.64 22.99
CA GLN A 311 -13.18 -39.11 21.66
C GLN A 311 -13.45 -37.59 21.76
N PHE A 312 -12.41 -36.79 22.00
CA PHE A 312 -12.54 -35.35 22.03
C PHE A 312 -13.03 -34.89 20.65
N SER A 313 -14.29 -34.48 20.56
CA SER A 313 -14.82 -33.93 19.32
C SER A 313 -14.36 -32.49 19.16
N LEU A 314 -13.79 -32.16 18.00
CA LEU A 314 -13.51 -30.77 17.59
C LEU A 314 -14.78 -30.04 17.11
N THR A 315 -15.91 -30.74 17.01
CA THR A 315 -17.20 -30.13 16.72
C THR A 315 -17.57 -29.10 17.79
N CYS A 316 -17.84 -27.89 17.37
CA CYS A 316 -18.20 -26.77 18.24
C CYS A 316 -19.72 -26.49 18.19
N ASN A 317 -20.37 -26.43 19.34
CA ASN A 317 -21.74 -25.93 19.47
C ASN A 317 -21.70 -24.48 19.94
N TYR A 318 -22.25 -23.58 19.14
CA TYR A 318 -22.18 -22.14 19.39
C TYR A 318 -23.57 -21.51 19.50
N VAL A 319 -23.59 -20.37 20.17
CA VAL A 319 -24.72 -19.43 20.23
C VAL A 319 -24.28 -18.13 19.56
N LEU A 320 -25.12 -17.62 18.66
CA LEU A 320 -24.95 -16.31 18.05
C LEU A 320 -25.98 -15.36 18.62
N LYS A 321 -25.53 -14.17 19.00
CA LYS A 321 -26.38 -13.03 19.34
C LYS A 321 -26.06 -11.88 18.39
N ILE A 322 -27.08 -11.40 17.72
CA ILE A 322 -27.00 -10.26 16.81
C ILE A 322 -27.75 -9.09 17.44
N THR A 323 -27.06 -7.98 17.62
CA THR A 323 -27.64 -6.73 18.14
C THR A 323 -27.55 -5.65 17.06
N ALA A 324 -28.66 -4.96 16.79
CA ALA A 324 -28.69 -3.87 15.82
C ALA A 324 -29.27 -2.60 16.43
N TYR A 325 -28.62 -1.47 16.17
CA TYR A 325 -28.95 -0.18 16.78
C TYR A 325 -29.38 0.84 15.72
N LEU A 326 -30.44 1.58 16.05
CA LEU A 326 -30.90 2.67 15.19
C LEU A 326 -29.98 3.88 15.37
N GLY A 327 -29.93 4.72 14.35
CA GLY A 327 -29.15 5.94 14.40
C GLY A 327 -29.60 6.96 13.38
N LYS A 328 -29.09 8.17 13.54
CA LYS A 328 -29.31 9.26 12.59
C LYS A 328 -27.98 9.85 12.17
N GLU A 329 -27.91 10.17 10.89
CA GLU A 329 -26.73 10.75 10.27
C GLU A 329 -26.88 12.26 10.12
N TYR A 330 -25.77 12.96 10.32
CA TYR A 330 -25.63 14.40 10.29
C TYR A 330 -24.45 14.74 9.38
N SER A 331 -24.64 15.66 8.45
CA SER A 331 -23.56 16.17 7.62
C SER A 331 -22.67 17.08 8.45
N LEU A 332 -21.37 16.88 8.35
CA LEU A 332 -20.36 17.76 8.94
C LEU A 332 -20.02 18.89 7.96
N PRO A 333 -19.43 20.00 8.42
CA PRO A 333 -18.81 20.99 7.54
C PRO A 333 -17.84 20.30 6.58
N ALA A 334 -17.79 20.77 5.33
CA ALA A 334 -16.83 20.25 4.36
C ALA A 334 -15.40 20.45 4.87
N ILE A 335 -14.63 19.38 4.86
CA ILE A 335 -13.26 19.39 5.36
C ILE A 335 -12.34 19.94 4.26
N PRO A 336 -11.55 20.99 4.52
CA PRO A 336 -10.59 21.51 3.55
C PRO A 336 -9.31 20.68 3.51
N TYR A 337 -8.44 20.98 2.53
CA TYR A 337 -7.22 20.22 2.28
C TYR A 337 -6.19 20.31 3.40
N GLY A 338 -5.58 19.18 3.75
CA GLY A 338 -4.56 19.14 4.79
C GLY A 338 -5.14 19.41 6.18
N CYS A 339 -6.35 18.93 6.45
CA CYS A 339 -6.92 18.92 7.79
C CYS A 339 -6.16 17.93 8.68
N LYS A 340 -5.62 18.39 9.82
CA LYS A 340 -4.84 17.61 10.77
C LYS A 340 -5.35 17.80 12.20
N ASN A 341 -4.96 16.88 13.08
CA ASN A 341 -5.26 16.95 14.52
C ASN A 341 -6.77 17.11 14.79
N ALA A 342 -7.59 16.36 14.06
CA ALA A 342 -9.03 16.43 14.19
C ALA A 342 -9.48 15.75 15.48
N GLU A 343 -10.30 16.44 16.26
CA GLU A 343 -10.93 15.95 17.47
C GLU A 343 -12.44 16.18 17.36
N ILE A 344 -13.20 15.10 17.54
CA ILE A 344 -14.66 15.11 17.52
C ILE A 344 -15.15 14.58 18.86
N THR A 345 -15.95 15.38 19.55
CA THR A 345 -16.54 15.01 20.84
C THR A 345 -18.06 14.99 20.78
N LEU A 346 -18.65 14.05 21.50
CA LEU A 346 -20.10 13.90 21.67
C LEU A 346 -20.46 14.09 23.14
N ASP A 347 -21.22 15.13 23.44
CA ASP A 347 -21.76 15.41 24.77
C ASP A 347 -23.28 15.21 24.76
N GLY A 348 -23.86 14.58 25.79
CA GLY A 348 -25.31 14.38 25.83
C GLY A 348 -25.78 13.18 26.63
N THR A 349 -26.91 12.61 26.20
CA THR A 349 -27.53 11.44 26.83
C THR A 349 -26.53 10.25 26.92
N PRO A 350 -26.48 9.52 28.06
CA PRO A 350 -25.63 8.34 28.18
C PRO A 350 -25.96 7.25 27.15
N ASN A 351 -24.97 6.42 26.81
CA ASN A 351 -25.11 5.27 25.89
C ASN A 351 -25.48 5.64 24.44
N LEU A 352 -25.05 6.80 23.97
CA LEU A 352 -24.98 7.09 22.54
C LEU A 352 -23.67 6.53 21.97
N GLY A 353 -23.68 6.19 20.69
CA GLY A 353 -22.50 5.82 19.91
C GLY A 353 -22.22 6.83 18.81
N LEU A 354 -20.96 6.97 18.40
CA LEU A 354 -20.54 7.88 17.34
C LEU A 354 -19.77 7.13 16.26
N VAL A 355 -20.17 7.33 15.00
CA VAL A 355 -19.47 6.81 13.81
C VAL A 355 -19.17 7.97 12.88
N ILE A 356 -17.90 8.10 12.46
CA ILE A 356 -17.47 9.11 11.48
C ILE A 356 -17.25 8.41 10.14
N ARG A 357 -17.89 8.94 9.11
CA ARG A 357 -17.81 8.43 7.74
C ARG A 357 -17.44 9.51 6.76
N ASP A 358 -16.81 9.11 5.68
CA ASP A 358 -16.46 9.96 4.56
C ASP A 358 -17.53 9.90 3.45
N GLU A 359 -17.28 10.54 2.31
CA GLU A 359 -18.21 10.59 1.17
C GLU A 359 -18.20 9.31 0.33
N SER A 360 -17.08 8.56 0.36
CA SER A 360 -16.99 7.20 -0.19
C SER A 360 -17.93 6.23 0.54
N LYS A 361 -18.32 6.59 1.77
CA LYS A 361 -19.12 5.86 2.76
C LYS A 361 -18.32 4.93 3.67
N ALA A 362 -16.99 4.99 3.61
CA ALA A 362 -16.12 4.28 4.51
C ALA A 362 -16.25 4.83 5.94
N VAL A 363 -16.14 3.95 6.93
CA VAL A 363 -16.07 4.31 8.35
C VAL A 363 -14.61 4.61 8.69
N ILE A 364 -14.33 5.87 8.99
CA ILE A 364 -12.98 6.33 9.38
C ILE A 364 -12.70 6.01 10.85
N TRP A 365 -13.70 6.21 11.71
CA TRP A 365 -13.63 5.89 13.14
C TRP A 365 -15.01 5.58 13.68
N ASN A 366 -15.07 4.76 14.73
CA ASN A 366 -16.29 4.53 15.49
C ASN A 366 -15.98 4.34 16.98
N GLU A 367 -16.91 4.77 17.84
CA GLU A 367 -16.90 4.57 19.30
C GLU A 367 -18.31 4.19 19.74
N ILE A 368 -18.53 2.90 19.98
CA ILE A 368 -19.85 2.31 20.30
C ILE A 368 -19.73 1.45 21.58
N PRO A 369 -20.40 1.83 22.70
CA PRO A 369 -20.93 3.17 22.98
C PRO A 369 -19.78 4.19 23.09
N TYR A 370 -20.10 5.47 22.88
CA TYR A 370 -19.13 6.55 22.95
C TYR A 370 -18.60 6.72 24.38
N LYS A 371 -17.29 6.63 24.54
CA LYS A 371 -16.61 6.77 25.84
C LYS A 371 -15.51 7.84 25.83
N ASN A 372 -14.83 8.01 24.71
CA ASN A 372 -13.67 8.89 24.56
C ASN A 372 -13.81 9.73 23.30
N SER A 373 -13.12 10.89 23.27
CA SER A 373 -13.07 11.70 22.06
C SER A 373 -12.44 10.94 20.90
N ILE A 374 -13.04 11.11 19.71
CA ILE A 374 -12.49 10.56 18.48
C ILE A 374 -11.36 11.50 18.03
N LYS A 375 -10.14 10.96 17.96
CA LYS A 375 -8.95 11.70 17.52
C LYS A 375 -8.41 11.10 16.23
N ILE A 376 -8.36 11.92 15.19
CA ILE A 376 -7.93 11.51 13.86
C ILE A 376 -6.78 12.43 13.45
N ASP A 377 -5.63 11.85 13.16
CA ASP A 377 -4.39 12.61 12.89
C ASP A 377 -4.54 13.48 11.64
N GLU A 378 -5.29 13.00 10.65
CA GLU A 378 -5.53 13.70 9.40
C GLU A 378 -6.86 13.30 8.76
N LEU A 379 -7.55 14.25 8.15
CA LEU A 379 -8.72 14.03 7.33
C LEU A 379 -8.42 14.46 5.88
N GLY A 380 -8.83 13.63 4.92
CA GLY A 380 -8.83 14.01 3.51
C GLY A 380 -9.88 15.09 3.27
N ASP A 381 -9.68 15.99 2.33
CA ASP A 381 -10.71 16.98 2.03
C ASP A 381 -11.96 16.33 1.40
N GLY A 382 -13.10 16.99 1.57
CA GLY A 382 -14.39 16.52 1.06
C GLY A 382 -15.48 16.50 2.14
N ASN A 383 -16.57 15.80 1.85
CA ASN A 383 -17.71 15.73 2.76
C ASN A 383 -17.56 14.60 3.78
N TYR A 384 -17.98 14.86 5.02
CA TYR A 384 -18.00 13.88 6.10
C TYR A 384 -19.35 13.87 6.80
N TYR A 385 -19.60 12.76 7.49
CA TYR A 385 -20.85 12.50 8.17
C TYR A 385 -20.58 11.93 9.57
N ALA A 386 -21.28 12.47 10.57
CA ALA A 386 -21.37 11.87 11.89
C ALA A 386 -22.69 11.11 11.99
N CYS A 387 -22.63 9.81 12.25
CA CYS A 387 -23.78 9.01 12.58
C CYS A 387 -23.82 8.78 14.10
N VAL A 388 -24.87 9.29 14.74
CA VAL A 388 -25.12 9.08 16.16
C VAL A 388 -26.09 7.92 16.33
N VAL A 389 -25.68 6.94 17.13
CA VAL A 389 -26.35 5.65 17.32
C VAL A 389 -26.95 5.59 18.73
N ASP A 390 -28.20 5.13 18.83
CA ASP A 390 -28.90 4.93 20.11
C ASP A 390 -28.62 3.52 20.63
N CYS A 391 -27.69 3.39 21.59
CA CYS A 391 -27.29 2.08 22.12
C CYS A 391 -28.19 1.61 23.28
N SER A 392 -29.05 2.48 23.83
CA SER A 392 -30.00 2.14 24.90
C SER A 392 -31.44 1.93 24.39
N GLY A 393 -31.79 2.51 23.24
CA GLY A 393 -33.16 2.54 22.73
C GLY A 393 -34.01 3.66 23.31
N GLU A 394 -33.44 4.51 24.17
CA GLU A 394 -34.16 5.58 24.87
C GLU A 394 -34.21 6.89 24.07
N GLY A 395 -33.43 7.00 22.99
CA GLY A 395 -33.20 8.27 22.31
C GLY A 395 -32.47 9.27 23.20
N GLY A 396 -32.48 10.55 22.81
CA GLY A 396 -31.79 11.57 23.59
C GLY A 396 -31.44 12.83 22.82
N LYS A 397 -30.91 13.83 23.53
CA LYS A 397 -30.31 15.02 22.94
C LYS A 397 -28.80 14.97 23.12
N PHE A 398 -28.10 15.59 22.19
CA PHE A 398 -26.65 15.66 22.23
C PHE A 398 -26.14 16.92 21.52
N GLU A 399 -24.89 17.26 21.79
CA GLU A 399 -24.09 18.25 21.09
C GLU A 399 -22.84 17.57 20.55
N LEU A 400 -22.49 17.85 19.29
CA LEU A 400 -21.25 17.43 18.66
C LEU A 400 -20.32 18.64 18.59
N HIS A 401 -19.11 18.50 19.11
CA HIS A 401 -18.06 19.50 18.98
C HIS A 401 -16.97 19.01 18.03
N LEU A 402 -16.53 19.92 17.18
CA LEU A 402 -15.57 19.68 16.12
C LEU A 402 -14.37 20.61 16.32
N ARG A 403 -13.17 20.07 16.19
CA ARG A 403 -11.93 20.85 16.21
C ARG A 403 -10.90 20.23 15.28
N TRP A 404 -10.17 21.04 14.52
CA TRP A 404 -8.99 20.60 13.77
C TRP A 404 -8.09 21.79 13.41
N GLU A 405 -6.95 21.48 12.81
CA GLU A 405 -6.07 22.43 12.13
C GLU A 405 -6.18 22.23 10.62
N GLU A 406 -6.27 23.30 9.84
CA GLU A 406 -6.50 23.21 8.40
C GLU A 406 -5.58 24.12 7.59
N ARG A 407 -5.38 23.70 6.34
CA ARG A 407 -4.85 24.50 5.24
C ARG A 407 -5.94 24.60 4.17
N GLN A 408 -5.90 25.61 3.30
CA GLN A 408 -6.95 25.78 2.28
C GLN A 408 -6.50 25.37 0.88
N SER A 409 -5.20 25.46 0.59
CA SER A 409 -4.68 25.24 -0.77
C SER A 409 -4.11 23.84 -0.99
N LYS A 410 -4.63 23.15 -2.02
CA LYS A 410 -4.06 21.94 -2.64
C LYS A 410 -2.85 22.20 -3.55
N GLU A 411 -2.52 23.46 -3.80
CA GLU A 411 -1.59 23.86 -4.86
C GLU A 411 -0.21 23.22 -4.72
N LEU A 412 0.27 23.00 -3.48
CA LEU A 412 1.53 22.29 -3.27
C LEU A 412 1.47 20.88 -3.85
N SER A 413 0.55 20.03 -3.38
CA SER A 413 0.42 18.64 -3.84
C SER A 413 0.13 18.53 -5.34
N GLN A 414 -0.71 19.41 -5.87
CA GLN A 414 -1.00 19.45 -7.31
C GLN A 414 0.23 19.88 -8.12
N SER A 415 1.02 20.85 -7.63
CA SER A 415 2.26 21.27 -8.27
C SER A 415 3.31 20.15 -8.26
N LEU A 416 3.40 19.35 -7.19
CA LEU A 416 4.30 18.20 -7.13
C LEU A 416 3.95 17.15 -8.18
N GLU A 417 2.67 16.81 -8.33
CA GLU A 417 2.24 15.85 -9.33
C GLU A 417 2.51 16.34 -10.76
N ARG A 418 2.23 17.63 -11.04
CA ARG A 418 2.56 18.24 -12.34
C ARG A 418 4.05 18.22 -12.63
N LEU A 419 4.88 18.47 -11.61
CA LEU A 419 6.33 18.44 -11.72
C LEU A 419 6.85 17.02 -12.02
N CYS A 420 6.36 16.02 -11.29
CA CYS A 420 6.71 14.61 -11.52
C CYS A 420 6.34 14.16 -12.93
N ASN A 421 5.11 14.45 -13.37
CA ASN A 421 4.66 14.12 -14.72
C ASN A 421 5.41 14.94 -15.80
N SER A 422 5.87 16.15 -15.49
CA SER A 422 6.77 16.90 -16.40
C SER A 422 8.13 16.20 -16.57
N ALA A 423 8.69 15.62 -15.51
CA ALA A 423 9.93 14.82 -15.58
C ALA A 423 9.73 13.54 -16.40
N ILE A 424 8.61 12.84 -16.19
CA ILE A 424 8.23 11.65 -16.95
C ILE A 424 8.07 11.98 -18.44
N PHE A 425 7.35 13.05 -18.76
CA PHE A 425 7.20 13.51 -20.14
C PHE A 425 8.55 13.87 -20.77
N ALA A 426 9.40 14.59 -20.05
CA ALA A 426 10.74 14.94 -20.51
C ALA A 426 11.60 13.69 -20.85
N SER A 427 11.49 12.64 -20.04
CA SER A 427 12.13 11.33 -20.28
C SER A 427 11.61 10.66 -21.55
N LEU A 428 10.29 10.61 -21.76
CA LEU A 428 9.68 10.03 -22.95
C LEU A 428 10.07 10.75 -24.25
N HIS A 429 10.39 12.04 -24.16
CA HIS A 429 10.78 12.88 -25.29
C HIS A 429 12.29 13.12 -25.41
N ASN A 430 13.11 12.50 -24.55
CA ASN A 430 14.57 12.69 -24.49
C ASN A 430 14.96 14.18 -24.55
N CYS A 431 14.40 14.98 -23.65
CA CYS A 431 14.65 16.42 -23.59
C CYS A 431 14.86 16.87 -22.13
N PRO A 432 15.56 18.01 -21.91
CA PRO A 432 15.80 18.51 -20.56
C PRO A 432 14.51 18.92 -19.84
N LEU A 433 14.46 18.67 -18.53
CA LEU A 433 13.53 19.32 -17.61
C LEU A 433 14.21 20.54 -17.00
N LEU A 434 13.61 21.70 -17.21
CA LEU A 434 14.07 22.99 -16.69
C LEU A 434 13.02 23.56 -15.73
N PHE A 435 13.47 24.37 -14.78
CA PHE A 435 12.56 24.96 -13.79
C PHE A 435 12.32 26.44 -14.01
N THR A 436 11.12 26.86 -13.59
CA THR A 436 10.68 28.26 -13.53
C THR A 436 10.22 28.61 -12.13
N LYS A 437 10.28 29.89 -11.78
CA LYS A 437 9.80 30.38 -10.48
C LYS A 437 8.62 31.31 -10.65
N ASN A 438 7.50 30.99 -9.99
CA ASN A 438 6.25 31.76 -10.09
C ASN A 438 5.79 32.00 -11.53
N GLY A 439 5.90 30.98 -12.38
CA GLY A 439 5.50 31.02 -13.80
C GLY A 439 6.41 31.83 -14.70
N LYS A 440 7.64 32.16 -14.28
CA LYS A 440 8.59 32.98 -15.05
C LYS A 440 9.89 32.24 -15.31
N ILE A 441 10.34 32.28 -16.56
CA ILE A 441 11.67 31.81 -16.98
C ILE A 441 12.71 32.85 -16.55
N SER A 442 13.74 32.41 -15.81
CA SER A 442 14.85 33.27 -15.40
C SER A 442 15.82 33.52 -16.55
N SER A 443 16.74 34.48 -16.38
CA SER A 443 17.81 34.68 -17.37
C SER A 443 18.72 33.45 -17.50
N GLY A 444 19.03 32.77 -16.38
CA GLY A 444 19.87 31.57 -16.41
C GLY A 444 19.23 30.45 -17.22
N THR A 445 17.94 30.18 -16.99
CA THR A 445 17.19 29.17 -17.75
C THR A 445 17.04 29.58 -19.21
N LYS A 446 16.83 30.88 -19.48
CA LYS A 446 16.75 31.40 -20.86
C LYS A 446 18.06 31.17 -21.62
N ASP A 447 19.20 31.44 -21.00
CA ASP A 447 20.52 31.21 -21.61
C ASP A 447 20.75 29.74 -21.93
N VAL A 448 20.24 28.82 -21.10
CA VAL A 448 20.30 27.36 -21.38
C VAL A 448 19.42 27.00 -22.58
N ILE A 449 18.18 27.48 -22.62
CA ILE A 449 17.26 27.26 -23.76
C ILE A 449 17.91 27.73 -25.07
N GLU A 450 18.52 28.91 -25.07
CA GLU A 450 19.20 29.47 -26.25
C GLU A 450 20.46 28.66 -26.63
N LYS A 451 21.28 28.24 -25.66
CA LYS A 451 22.48 27.43 -25.91
C LYS A 451 22.17 26.05 -26.48
N LEU A 452 21.09 25.43 -26.02
CA LEU A 452 20.64 24.13 -26.50
C LEU A 452 19.92 24.22 -27.85
N GLY A 453 19.57 25.43 -28.32
CA GLY A 453 18.84 25.61 -29.57
C GLY A 453 17.38 25.16 -29.48
N VAL A 454 16.77 25.24 -28.29
CA VAL A 454 15.40 24.78 -28.06
C VAL A 454 14.41 25.65 -28.84
N GLU A 455 13.60 25.02 -29.67
CA GLU A 455 12.58 25.67 -30.51
C GLU A 455 11.18 25.57 -29.89
N THR A 456 10.86 24.47 -29.21
CA THR A 456 9.55 24.23 -28.59
C THR A 456 9.68 23.94 -27.09
N LEU A 457 8.87 24.63 -26.29
CA LEU A 457 8.74 24.36 -24.86
C LEU A 457 7.45 23.58 -24.57
N TYR A 458 7.50 22.64 -23.64
CA TYR A 458 6.33 21.94 -23.10
C TYR A 458 6.14 22.26 -21.61
N SER A 459 4.90 22.33 -21.13
CA SER A 459 4.63 22.54 -19.70
C SER A 459 3.29 21.97 -19.26
N ALA A 460 3.25 21.38 -18.06
CA ALA A 460 2.00 21.07 -17.35
C ALA A 460 1.43 22.30 -16.61
N ASP A 461 2.20 23.39 -16.50
CA ASP A 461 1.83 24.61 -15.80
C ASP A 461 1.47 25.75 -16.77
N SER A 462 0.69 26.71 -16.28
CA SER A 462 0.51 27.99 -16.97
C SER A 462 1.74 28.88 -16.79
N ILE A 463 2.64 28.86 -17.78
CA ILE A 463 3.88 29.67 -17.78
C ILE A 463 3.69 30.96 -18.56
N ARG A 464 4.08 32.10 -17.97
CA ARG A 464 4.03 33.42 -18.61
C ARG A 464 5.39 33.71 -19.25
N THR A 465 5.43 33.74 -20.57
CA THR A 465 6.65 34.04 -21.31
C THR A 465 6.41 34.98 -22.49
N ARG A 466 7.46 35.69 -22.92
CA ARG A 466 7.49 36.48 -24.16
C ARG A 466 8.48 35.82 -25.12
N GLY A 467 8.02 35.44 -26.31
CA GLY A 467 8.89 34.96 -27.38
C GLY A 467 9.10 33.45 -27.46
N TYR A 468 8.37 32.65 -26.68
CA TYR A 468 8.38 31.18 -26.80
C TYR A 468 6.96 30.65 -26.96
N ASP A 469 6.80 29.68 -27.85
CA ASP A 469 5.59 28.86 -27.94
C ASP A 469 5.65 27.75 -26.89
N ILE A 470 4.62 27.64 -26.04
CA ILE A 470 4.55 26.63 -24.98
C ILE A 470 3.37 25.71 -25.27
N LYS A 471 3.67 24.44 -25.50
CA LYS A 471 2.67 23.38 -25.69
C LYS A 471 2.28 22.77 -24.34
N PRO A 472 0.98 22.57 -24.07
CA PRO A 472 0.54 21.99 -22.81
C PRO A 472 0.89 20.50 -22.73
N ILE A 473 1.24 20.03 -21.52
CA ILE A 473 1.30 18.61 -21.17
C ILE A 473 0.01 18.28 -20.43
N ASP A 474 -0.79 17.37 -20.97
CA ASP A 474 -1.95 16.81 -20.27
C ASP A 474 -1.67 15.37 -19.79
N PHE A 475 -2.48 14.87 -18.86
CA PHE A 475 -2.34 13.52 -18.31
C PHE A 475 -2.42 12.41 -19.38
N ASN A 476 -3.17 12.66 -20.47
CA ASN A 476 -3.31 11.70 -21.55
C ASN A 476 -2.11 11.71 -22.52
N GLU A 477 -1.32 12.79 -22.59
CA GLU A 477 -0.15 12.86 -23.47
C GLU A 477 0.89 11.80 -23.12
N ILE A 478 1.21 11.62 -21.83
CA ILE A 478 2.14 10.57 -21.38
C ILE A 478 1.62 9.19 -21.80
N ARG A 479 0.32 8.94 -21.58
CA ARG A 479 -0.33 7.68 -21.98
C ARG A 479 -0.37 7.49 -23.50
N ARG A 480 -0.54 8.56 -24.28
CA ARG A 480 -0.48 8.52 -25.76
C ARG A 480 0.91 8.19 -26.24
N ALA A 481 1.94 8.78 -25.62
CA ALA A 481 3.33 8.58 -25.98
C ALA A 481 3.84 7.17 -25.64
N SER A 482 3.47 6.64 -24.46
CA SER A 482 3.95 5.34 -23.99
C SER A 482 3.02 4.18 -24.29
N LEU A 483 1.73 4.41 -24.53
CA LEU A 483 0.69 3.37 -24.65
C LEU A 483 0.60 2.43 -23.43
N SER A 484 1.26 2.78 -22.31
CA SER A 484 1.29 2.03 -21.07
C SER A 484 -0.04 2.12 -20.35
N SER A 485 -0.32 1.13 -19.50
CA SER A 485 -1.41 1.18 -18.53
C SER A 485 -1.00 0.54 -17.22
N ASP A 486 0.30 0.62 -16.94
CA ASP A 486 0.79 0.48 -15.58
C ASP A 486 0.29 1.70 -14.80
N ILE A 487 0.15 1.53 -13.49
CA ILE A 487 -0.33 2.58 -12.59
C ILE A 487 0.69 2.70 -11.49
N VAL A 488 1.22 3.90 -11.30
CA VAL A 488 2.17 4.18 -10.21
C VAL A 488 1.54 5.18 -9.25
N PHE A 489 1.41 4.76 -8.00
CA PHE A 489 0.93 5.59 -6.90
C PHE A 489 2.08 6.02 -5.99
N SER A 490 2.01 7.24 -5.50
CA SER A 490 2.84 7.72 -4.40
C SER A 490 2.07 8.75 -3.57
N SER A 491 2.76 9.39 -2.64
CA SER A 491 2.18 10.38 -1.73
C SER A 491 2.93 11.71 -1.85
N ALA A 492 2.20 12.81 -1.74
CA ALA A 492 2.74 14.16 -1.61
C ALA A 492 3.23 14.48 -0.19
N LYS A 493 3.16 13.52 0.74
CA LYS A 493 3.50 13.71 2.14
C LYS A 493 4.96 13.36 2.42
N PRO A 494 5.60 14.06 3.37
CA PRO A 494 6.93 13.69 3.85
C PRO A 494 6.90 12.33 4.53
N PHE A 495 8.05 11.65 4.53
CA PHE A 495 8.27 10.36 5.17
C PHE A 495 8.10 10.47 6.69
N SER A 496 7.45 9.45 7.25
CA SER A 496 7.20 9.33 8.67
C SER A 496 7.47 7.91 9.11
N TYR A 497 7.97 7.75 10.34
CA TYR A 497 8.33 6.47 10.92
C TYR A 497 8.11 6.50 12.45
N THR A 498 8.31 5.37 13.13
CA THR A 498 8.24 5.32 14.60
C THR A 498 9.64 5.18 15.20
N ASN A 499 10.05 6.15 16.02
CA ASN A 499 11.39 6.22 16.62
C ASN A 499 11.52 5.39 17.92
N LYS A 500 10.89 4.23 18.03
CA LYS A 500 11.16 3.29 19.13
C LYS A 500 11.11 1.86 18.65
N PRO A 501 12.11 1.02 18.99
CA PRO A 501 11.95 -0.42 18.87
C PRO A 501 10.74 -0.83 19.70
N ILE A 502 9.78 -1.48 19.07
CA ILE A 502 8.71 -2.18 19.76
C ILE A 502 9.41 -3.31 20.53
N SER A 503 9.81 -3.05 21.77
CA SER A 503 10.22 -4.14 22.63
C SER A 503 8.99 -5.01 22.87
N ARG A 504 9.18 -6.33 22.98
CA ARG A 504 8.07 -7.28 23.24
C ARG A 504 7.32 -6.98 24.56
N ALA A 505 7.86 -6.10 25.41
CA ALA A 505 7.25 -5.61 26.65
C ALA A 505 6.41 -4.33 26.47
N ASP A 506 6.54 -3.59 25.35
CA ASP A 506 5.84 -2.32 25.11
C ASP A 506 4.48 -2.48 24.42
N TYR A 507 4.02 -3.71 24.16
CA TYR A 507 2.70 -4.00 23.58
C TYR A 507 1.52 -3.49 24.44
N THR A 508 1.76 -3.02 25.66
CA THR A 508 0.71 -2.54 26.57
C THR A 508 0.53 -1.02 26.57
N HIS A 509 1.33 -0.26 25.82
CA HIS A 509 1.19 1.20 25.73
C HIS A 509 1.16 1.67 24.27
N PRO A 510 0.12 2.40 23.81
CA PRO A 510 0.11 2.99 22.49
C PRO A 510 1.26 3.99 22.36
N VAL A 511 2.32 3.61 21.65
CA VAL A 511 3.47 4.47 21.38
C VAL A 511 3.08 5.46 20.27
N ASN A 512 2.56 6.63 20.66
CA ASN A 512 2.25 7.75 19.76
C ASN A 512 3.49 8.61 19.45
N ASN A 513 4.62 7.99 19.07
CA ASN A 513 5.85 8.69 18.70
C ASN A 513 6.15 8.55 17.21
N THR A 514 5.21 8.93 16.36
CA THR A 514 5.46 9.07 14.92
C THR A 514 6.34 10.30 14.71
N MET A 515 7.50 10.11 14.07
CA MET A 515 8.39 11.18 13.63
C MET A 515 8.21 11.40 12.13
N THR A 516 8.42 12.63 11.68
CA THR A 516 8.34 13.02 10.26
C THR A 516 9.62 13.73 9.87
N LEU A 517 10.21 13.34 8.74
CA LEU A 517 11.33 14.05 8.11
C LEU A 517 10.75 14.94 7.01
N GLU A 518 10.59 16.24 7.29
CA GLU A 518 9.83 17.18 6.47
C GLU A 518 10.41 17.42 5.05
N GLY A 519 11.69 17.10 4.83
CA GLY A 519 12.36 17.15 3.52
C GLY A 519 12.33 15.85 2.71
N SER A 520 11.86 14.75 3.29
CA SER A 520 12.02 13.42 2.70
C SER A 520 10.77 12.94 1.97
N TYR A 521 10.78 12.82 0.63
CA TYR A 521 9.57 12.47 -0.12
C TYR A 521 9.74 11.26 -1.07
N PHE A 522 8.66 10.51 -1.27
CA PHE A 522 8.66 9.36 -2.19
C PHE A 522 8.39 9.72 -3.65
N PHE A 523 7.90 10.92 -3.94
CA PHE A 523 7.43 11.25 -5.29
C PHE A 523 8.58 11.27 -6.32
N ALA A 524 9.82 11.59 -5.93
CA ALA A 524 10.96 11.61 -6.84
C ALA A 524 11.38 10.19 -7.32
N PRO A 525 11.65 9.21 -6.42
CA PRO A 525 11.89 7.83 -6.85
C PRO A 525 10.65 7.21 -7.51
N ALA A 526 9.44 7.61 -7.11
CA ALA A 526 8.22 7.17 -7.77
C ALA A 526 8.07 7.70 -9.20
N ALA A 527 8.48 8.94 -9.47
CA ALA A 527 8.48 9.51 -10.81
C ALA A 527 9.49 8.81 -11.72
N TYR A 528 10.64 8.40 -11.20
CA TYR A 528 11.61 7.60 -11.95
C TYR A 528 11.06 6.21 -12.29
N ALA A 529 10.38 5.56 -11.34
CA ALA A 529 9.69 4.31 -11.60
C ALA A 529 8.56 4.46 -12.63
N ALA A 530 7.73 5.50 -12.49
CA ALA A 530 6.67 5.81 -13.43
C ALA A 530 7.23 6.07 -14.85
N ALA A 531 8.32 6.82 -14.98
CA ALA A 531 9.00 7.04 -16.26
C ALA A 531 9.49 5.72 -16.87
N PHE A 532 10.05 4.81 -16.05
CA PHE A 532 10.53 3.50 -16.52
C PHE A 532 9.39 2.64 -17.08
N HIS A 533 8.22 2.70 -16.44
CA HIS A 533 7.01 2.03 -16.88
C HIS A 533 6.22 2.79 -17.96
N GLY A 534 6.70 3.98 -18.38
CA GLY A 534 5.96 4.89 -19.26
C GLY A 534 4.59 5.30 -18.71
N SER A 535 4.41 5.32 -17.39
CA SER A 535 3.15 5.63 -16.72
C SER A 535 3.15 7.07 -16.20
N ASN A 536 1.96 7.65 -16.02
CA ASN A 536 1.79 8.78 -15.13
C ASN A 536 2.11 8.38 -13.68
N LEU A 537 2.58 9.35 -12.89
CA LEU A 537 2.57 9.26 -11.44
C LEU A 537 1.31 9.90 -10.89
N ILE A 538 0.59 9.18 -10.02
CA ILE A 538 -0.60 9.67 -9.35
C ILE A 538 -0.27 9.87 -7.86
N LEU A 539 -0.37 11.10 -7.36
CA LEU A 539 -0.25 11.37 -5.93
C LEU A 539 -1.62 11.23 -5.27
N VAL A 540 -1.74 10.29 -4.34
CA VAL A 540 -3.05 9.84 -3.84
C VAL A 540 -3.85 10.95 -3.16
N GLU A 541 -3.20 11.97 -2.58
CA GLU A 541 -3.88 13.11 -1.94
C GLU A 541 -4.63 14.01 -2.95
N ASN A 542 -4.23 14.01 -4.22
CA ASN A 542 -4.87 14.84 -5.24
C ASN A 542 -6.18 14.21 -5.76
N HIS A 543 -6.28 12.88 -5.75
CA HIS A 543 -7.33 12.12 -6.41
C HIS A 543 -8.18 11.28 -5.46
N PHE A 544 -7.61 10.86 -4.34
CA PHE A 544 -8.19 9.90 -3.38
C PHE A 544 -8.04 10.37 -1.92
N PRO A 545 -8.29 11.65 -1.59
CA PRO A 545 -7.90 12.21 -0.30
C PRO A 545 -8.50 11.44 0.89
N GLN A 546 -9.75 10.99 0.77
CA GLN A 546 -10.44 10.26 1.84
C GLN A 546 -10.05 8.78 1.89
N SER A 547 -10.06 8.09 0.74
CA SER A 547 -9.63 6.69 0.64
C SER A 547 -8.19 6.49 1.14
N ALA A 548 -7.24 7.32 0.72
CA ALA A 548 -5.85 7.26 1.19
C ALA A 548 -5.74 7.45 2.72
N VAL A 549 -6.51 8.39 3.27
CA VAL A 549 -6.56 8.63 4.72
C VAL A 549 -7.13 7.45 5.48
N TRP A 550 -8.17 6.79 4.97
CA TRP A 550 -8.72 5.59 5.63
C TRP A 550 -7.65 4.50 5.78
N HIS A 551 -6.91 4.19 4.71
CA HIS A 551 -5.87 3.16 4.74
C HIS A 551 -4.74 3.49 5.73
N ARG A 552 -4.33 4.77 5.77
CA ARG A 552 -3.34 5.28 6.72
C ARG A 552 -3.84 5.20 8.16
N GLN A 553 -5.06 5.68 8.44
CA GLN A 553 -5.62 5.71 9.79
C GLN A 553 -5.85 4.30 10.32
N ASN A 554 -6.33 3.38 9.48
CA ASN A 554 -6.45 1.98 9.84
C ASN A 554 -5.10 1.40 10.30
N TRP A 555 -4.01 1.64 9.56
CA TRP A 555 -2.68 1.19 9.95
C TRP A 555 -2.23 1.77 11.29
N ILE A 556 -2.38 3.08 11.49
CA ILE A 556 -2.01 3.76 12.75
C ILE A 556 -2.75 3.15 13.95
N ASN A 557 -4.03 2.83 13.76
CA ASN A 557 -4.89 2.29 14.82
C ASN A 557 -4.57 0.82 15.15
N THR A 558 -4.32 -0.02 14.15
CA THR A 558 -4.29 -1.49 14.36
C THR A 558 -2.89 -2.10 14.38
N ARG A 559 -1.83 -1.34 14.06
CA ARG A 559 -0.44 -1.84 14.02
C ARG A 559 0.02 -2.56 15.29
N ASN A 560 -0.50 -2.18 16.45
CA ASN A 560 -0.12 -2.76 17.75
C ASN A 560 -1.02 -3.92 18.19
N SER A 561 -2.31 -3.91 17.81
CA SER A 561 -3.29 -4.90 18.24
C SER A 561 -3.42 -6.09 17.29
N ARG A 562 -2.94 -5.96 16.03
CA ARG A 562 -3.18 -6.90 14.93
C ARG A 562 -4.68 -7.08 14.59
N ASP A 563 -5.52 -6.12 14.96
CA ASP A 563 -6.94 -6.18 14.61
C ASP A 563 -7.09 -6.15 13.08
N PRO A 564 -7.94 -7.02 12.51
CA PRO A 564 -8.17 -7.04 11.08
C PRO A 564 -8.85 -5.74 10.63
N PRO A 565 -8.51 -5.20 9.45
CA PRO A 565 -9.22 -4.06 8.91
C PRO A 565 -10.67 -4.41 8.59
N SER A 566 -11.55 -3.41 8.61
CA SER A 566 -12.92 -3.57 8.12
C SER A 566 -12.92 -3.93 6.63
N VAL A 567 -13.35 -5.16 6.32
CA VAL A 567 -13.41 -5.67 4.94
C VAL A 567 -14.36 -4.82 4.09
N GLY A 568 -15.49 -4.40 4.66
CA GLY A 568 -16.47 -3.59 3.97
C GLY A 568 -15.93 -2.23 3.57
N ASP A 569 -15.12 -1.61 4.44
CA ASP A 569 -14.51 -0.32 4.16
C ASP A 569 -13.40 -0.43 3.09
N MET A 570 -12.57 -1.49 3.14
CA MET A 570 -11.60 -1.74 2.06
C MET A 570 -12.26 -1.92 0.69
N ILE A 571 -13.42 -2.58 0.63
CA ILE A 571 -14.17 -2.74 -0.64
C ILE A 571 -14.66 -1.37 -1.13
N ILE A 572 -15.10 -0.50 -0.23
CA ILE A 572 -15.65 0.82 -0.56
C ILE A 572 -14.56 1.74 -1.07
N THR A 573 -13.44 1.86 -0.34
CA THR A 573 -12.30 2.66 -0.76
C THR A 573 -11.70 2.12 -2.06
N GLY A 574 -11.64 0.79 -2.23
CA GLY A 574 -11.23 0.17 -3.49
C GLY A 574 -12.14 0.53 -4.66
N ARG A 575 -13.47 0.54 -4.47
CA ARG A 575 -14.43 0.94 -5.53
C ARG A 575 -14.30 2.41 -5.89
N ASP A 576 -14.04 3.28 -4.91
CA ASP A 576 -13.77 4.71 -5.14
C ASP A 576 -12.52 4.88 -6.03
N VAL A 577 -11.42 4.21 -5.68
CA VAL A 577 -10.19 4.24 -6.48
C VAL A 577 -10.41 3.75 -7.92
N TYR A 578 -11.07 2.60 -8.11
CA TYR A 578 -11.34 2.09 -9.45
C TYR A 578 -12.29 2.96 -10.27
N SER A 579 -13.22 3.67 -9.63
CA SER A 579 -14.11 4.60 -10.35
C SER A 579 -13.33 5.78 -10.95
N CYS A 580 -12.29 6.27 -10.24
CA CYS A 580 -11.39 7.27 -10.78
C CYS A 580 -10.44 6.70 -11.85
N LEU A 581 -9.93 5.48 -11.65
CA LEU A 581 -9.08 4.84 -12.66
C LEU A 581 -9.86 4.62 -13.97
N ASP A 582 -11.12 4.20 -13.90
CA ASP A 582 -12.00 4.05 -15.05
C ASP A 582 -12.24 5.39 -15.77
N SER A 583 -12.45 6.48 -15.03
CA SER A 583 -12.66 7.82 -15.63
C SER A 583 -11.45 8.33 -16.42
N HIS A 584 -10.25 7.83 -16.14
CA HIS A 584 -9.01 8.11 -16.88
C HIS A 584 -8.64 7.00 -17.89
N GLY A 585 -9.48 5.99 -18.07
CA GLY A 585 -9.24 4.86 -18.98
C GLY A 585 -8.08 3.94 -18.53
N LEU A 586 -7.85 3.86 -17.21
CA LEU A 586 -6.84 3.02 -16.57
C LEU A 586 -7.43 1.72 -15.98
N ASP A 587 -8.75 1.62 -15.77
CA ASP A 587 -9.43 0.33 -15.47
C ASP A 587 -9.65 -0.45 -16.78
N ARG A 588 -8.90 -1.54 -17.00
CA ARG A 588 -8.98 -2.37 -18.21
C ARG A 588 -9.76 -3.64 -17.91
N ARG A 589 -9.75 -4.63 -18.81
CA ARG A 589 -10.42 -5.94 -18.60
C ARG A 589 -9.66 -6.82 -17.58
N GLY A 590 -9.28 -6.26 -16.44
CA GLY A 590 -8.69 -6.91 -15.27
C GLY A 590 -7.17 -7.07 -15.30
N LYS A 591 -6.60 -7.27 -14.10
CA LYS A 591 -5.17 -7.46 -13.80
C LYS A 591 -4.30 -6.25 -14.15
N GLU A 592 -4.76 -5.06 -13.79
CA GLU A 592 -3.95 -3.84 -13.81
C GLU A 592 -2.65 -4.07 -13.03
N ARG A 593 -1.53 -3.54 -13.53
CA ARG A 593 -0.26 -3.58 -12.80
C ARG A 593 -0.13 -2.30 -12.01
N ILE A 594 -0.12 -2.43 -10.70
CA ILE A 594 -0.10 -1.30 -9.78
C ILE A 594 1.19 -1.36 -8.98
N LEU A 595 1.95 -0.28 -8.98
CA LEU A 595 3.13 -0.10 -8.14
C LEU A 595 2.89 1.07 -7.18
N THR A 596 2.87 0.78 -5.88
CA THR A 596 2.82 1.78 -4.82
C THR A 596 4.24 2.07 -4.34
N ILE A 597 4.67 3.33 -4.35
CA ILE A 597 5.96 3.76 -3.79
C ILE A 597 5.66 4.76 -2.68
N ALA A 598 5.54 4.25 -1.45
CA ALA A 598 5.23 5.03 -0.26
C ALA A 598 5.48 4.20 1.02
N GLY A 599 5.88 4.89 2.09
CA GLY A 599 5.95 4.33 3.44
C GLY A 599 4.56 4.03 4.03
N GLU A 600 4.54 3.20 5.06
CA GLU A 600 3.31 2.74 5.72
C GLU A 600 2.54 3.86 6.46
N TYR A 601 3.23 4.94 6.85
CA TYR A 601 2.62 6.11 7.48
C TYR A 601 2.11 7.16 6.48
N GLN A 602 2.50 7.05 5.21
CA GLN A 602 1.93 7.83 4.11
C GLN A 602 0.70 7.11 3.58
N LEU A 603 0.81 5.79 3.36
CA LEU A 603 -0.25 4.96 2.82
C LEU A 603 -0.20 3.55 3.43
N GLY A 604 -1.19 3.20 4.24
CA GLY A 604 -1.17 1.94 5.01
C GLY A 604 -1.19 0.68 4.12
N PRO A 605 -0.70 -0.49 4.61
CA PRO A 605 -0.62 -1.73 3.82
C PRO A 605 -1.96 -2.26 3.30
N THR A 606 -3.08 -1.82 3.88
CA THR A 606 -4.42 -2.18 3.40
C THR A 606 -4.72 -1.60 2.02
N TRP A 607 -4.00 -0.55 1.60
CA TRP A 607 -4.11 0.04 0.25
C TRP A 607 -3.80 -1.01 -0.82
N ASP A 608 -2.69 -1.73 -0.71
CA ASP A 608 -2.32 -2.71 -1.73
C ASP A 608 -3.20 -3.96 -1.65
N ARG A 609 -3.62 -4.32 -0.42
CA ARG A 609 -4.51 -5.45 -0.17
C ARG A 609 -5.87 -5.30 -0.84
N MET A 610 -6.39 -4.07 -0.97
CA MET A 610 -7.69 -3.85 -1.63
C MET A 610 -7.68 -4.19 -3.12
N PHE A 611 -6.50 -4.21 -3.75
CA PHE A 611 -6.35 -4.51 -5.17
C PHE A 611 -6.20 -6.01 -5.47
N VAL A 612 -5.87 -6.83 -4.47
CA VAL A 612 -5.62 -8.27 -4.65
C VAL A 612 -6.86 -8.94 -5.22
N GLY A 613 -6.66 -9.71 -6.31
CA GLY A 613 -7.73 -10.42 -7.01
C GLY A 613 -8.34 -9.66 -8.18
N LYS A 614 -8.28 -8.31 -8.20
CA LYS A 614 -8.64 -7.49 -9.37
C LYS A 614 -7.40 -7.05 -10.17
N ALA A 615 -6.33 -6.68 -9.48
CA ALA A 615 -5.06 -6.22 -10.04
C ALA A 615 -3.86 -7.07 -9.55
N ILE A 616 -2.66 -6.75 -10.06
CA ILE A 616 -1.37 -7.24 -9.60
C ILE A 616 -0.68 -6.06 -8.87
N PRO A 617 -0.91 -5.91 -7.56
CA PRO A 617 -0.27 -4.85 -6.78
C PRO A 617 1.15 -5.25 -6.35
N GLY A 618 2.06 -4.29 -6.40
CA GLY A 618 3.39 -4.33 -5.78
C GLY A 618 3.64 -3.06 -4.97
N ARG A 619 4.52 -3.14 -3.98
CA ARG A 619 4.92 -1.99 -3.16
C ARG A 619 6.43 -1.92 -3.00
N ILE A 620 6.96 -0.71 -3.03
CA ILE A 620 8.28 -0.36 -2.51
C ILE A 620 8.06 0.61 -1.35
N PHE A 621 8.68 0.33 -0.20
CA PHE A 621 8.54 1.08 1.05
C PHE A 621 9.89 1.13 1.78
N GLY A 622 9.96 1.74 2.96
CA GLY A 622 11.21 2.10 3.64
C GLY A 622 11.35 3.62 3.69
N THR A 623 12.58 4.14 3.75
CA THR A 623 12.83 5.57 3.51
C THR A 623 12.70 5.89 2.00
N PRO A 624 12.60 7.17 1.59
CA PRO A 624 12.75 7.54 0.18
C PRO A 624 14.06 7.07 -0.46
N VAL A 625 15.13 7.03 0.33
CA VAL A 625 16.43 6.51 -0.09
C VAL A 625 16.34 5.01 -0.38
N ASP A 626 15.71 4.23 0.51
CA ASP A 626 15.39 2.81 0.27
C ASP A 626 14.59 2.62 -1.01
N ALA A 627 13.56 3.43 -1.20
CA ALA A 627 12.73 3.35 -2.38
C ALA A 627 13.52 3.55 -3.68
N SER A 628 14.50 4.46 -3.68
CA SER A 628 15.34 4.74 -4.84
C SER A 628 16.20 3.54 -5.25
N TYR A 629 16.98 2.95 -4.33
CA TYR A 629 17.85 1.83 -4.67
C TYR A 629 17.10 0.49 -4.75
N TRP A 630 15.97 0.30 -4.06
CA TRP A 630 15.12 -0.88 -4.24
C TRP A 630 14.51 -0.88 -5.63
N PHE A 631 14.00 0.26 -6.09
CA PHE A 631 13.50 0.36 -7.45
C PHE A 631 14.62 0.10 -8.47
N ALA A 632 15.77 0.76 -8.33
CA ALA A 632 16.92 0.53 -9.22
C ALA A 632 17.32 -0.96 -9.25
N ARG A 633 17.46 -1.60 -8.08
CA ARG A 633 17.80 -3.02 -8.00
C ARG A 633 16.79 -3.91 -8.74
N ASN A 634 15.49 -3.64 -8.60
CA ASN A 634 14.44 -4.39 -9.30
C ASN A 634 14.45 -4.13 -10.82
N ALA A 635 14.57 -2.86 -11.23
CA ALA A 635 14.58 -2.46 -12.64
C ALA A 635 15.78 -3.03 -13.41
N PHE A 636 16.94 -3.13 -12.75
CA PHE A 636 18.18 -3.66 -13.33
C PHE A 636 18.47 -5.11 -12.92
N TYR A 637 17.58 -5.78 -12.18
CA TYR A 637 17.78 -7.15 -11.70
C TYR A 637 18.19 -8.15 -12.81
N PRO A 638 17.61 -8.11 -14.03
CA PRO A 638 18.04 -9.00 -15.11
C PRO A 638 19.52 -8.89 -15.50
N ALA A 639 20.14 -7.73 -15.27
CA ALA A 639 21.57 -7.53 -15.48
C ALA A 639 22.38 -7.85 -14.21
N LEU A 640 21.88 -7.44 -13.05
CA LEU A 640 22.56 -7.60 -11.76
C LEU A 640 22.61 -9.06 -11.28
N ILE A 641 21.63 -9.89 -11.63
CA ILE A 641 21.55 -11.27 -11.14
C ILE A 641 22.82 -12.08 -11.47
N TYR A 642 23.45 -11.82 -12.62
CA TYR A 642 24.66 -12.52 -13.06
C TYR A 642 25.93 -12.06 -12.37
N SER A 643 25.89 -10.91 -11.69
CA SER A 643 26.97 -10.43 -10.84
C SER A 643 26.84 -10.90 -9.40
N ASN A 644 25.75 -11.58 -9.06
CA ASN A 644 25.52 -12.06 -7.71
C ASN A 644 26.47 -13.24 -7.40
N PRO A 645 27.37 -13.14 -6.42
CA PRO A 645 28.27 -14.22 -6.04
C PRO A 645 27.53 -15.49 -5.59
N ALA A 646 26.24 -15.40 -5.28
CA ALA A 646 25.40 -16.56 -4.97
C ALA A 646 25.19 -17.52 -6.16
N LEU A 647 25.47 -17.10 -7.40
CA LEU A 647 25.43 -17.98 -8.56
C LEU A 647 26.60 -18.99 -8.62
N ASP A 648 27.73 -18.68 -7.98
CA ASP A 648 28.86 -19.62 -7.83
C ASP A 648 28.63 -20.64 -6.69
N GLY A 649 27.48 -20.50 -6.02
CA GLY A 649 27.02 -21.29 -4.91
C GLY A 649 27.40 -20.70 -3.56
N VAL A 650 26.44 -20.70 -2.63
CA VAL A 650 26.65 -20.13 -1.29
C VAL A 650 26.77 -21.25 -0.27
N ALA A 651 27.83 -21.18 0.54
CA ALA A 651 27.95 -21.95 1.76
C ALA A 651 27.07 -21.30 2.84
N LEU A 652 25.97 -21.95 3.19
CA LEU A 652 25.05 -21.50 4.24
C LEU A 652 25.19 -22.44 5.44
N ILE A 653 25.29 -21.86 6.64
CA ILE A 653 25.18 -22.64 7.88
C ILE A 653 23.70 -22.87 8.14
N ASN A 654 23.23 -24.08 7.85
CA ASN A 654 21.86 -24.48 8.13
C ASN A 654 21.71 -24.98 9.57
N GLY A 655 20.55 -24.69 10.15
CA GLY A 655 20.15 -25.23 11.44
C GLY A 655 19.97 -26.76 11.41
N SER A 656 20.03 -27.37 12.58
CA SER A 656 19.70 -28.79 12.73
C SER A 656 18.21 -29.02 12.48
N SER A 657 17.86 -30.12 11.82
CA SER A 657 16.49 -30.62 11.80
C SER A 657 16.36 -31.73 12.81
N SER A 658 15.26 -31.73 13.55
CA SER A 658 14.93 -32.82 14.46
C SER A 658 13.49 -33.25 14.24
N GLN A 659 13.23 -34.52 14.51
CA GLN A 659 11.91 -35.11 14.54
C GLN A 659 11.68 -35.70 15.92
N ARG A 660 10.43 -35.76 16.36
CA ARG A 660 10.09 -36.51 17.57
C ARG A 660 9.82 -37.96 17.20
N THR A 661 10.45 -38.88 17.92
CA THR A 661 10.11 -40.30 17.82
C THR A 661 8.69 -40.53 18.34
N ARG A 662 8.12 -41.70 18.05
CA ARG A 662 6.80 -42.11 18.59
C ARG A 662 6.71 -42.08 20.13
N GLU A 663 7.86 -42.10 20.80
CA GLU A 663 8.01 -42.07 22.26
C GLU A 663 8.28 -40.64 22.77
N GLY A 664 8.20 -39.63 21.90
CA GLY A 664 8.36 -38.22 22.24
C GLY A 664 9.81 -37.75 22.37
N GLN A 665 10.80 -38.62 22.19
CA GLN A 665 12.22 -38.26 22.24
C GLN A 665 12.60 -37.43 21.01
N LEU A 666 13.43 -36.40 21.23
CA LEU A 666 13.91 -35.54 20.16
C LEU A 666 15.09 -36.23 19.46
N GLU A 667 14.87 -36.66 18.22
CA GLU A 667 15.90 -37.23 17.36
C GLU A 667 16.36 -36.16 16.38
N ILE A 668 17.63 -35.77 16.44
CA ILE A 668 18.21 -34.84 15.48
C ILE A 668 18.48 -35.61 14.18
N THR A 669 17.64 -35.40 13.17
CA THR A 669 17.74 -36.05 11.86
C THR A 669 18.79 -35.42 10.95
N LYS A 670 19.15 -34.17 11.22
CA LYS A 670 20.22 -33.45 10.56
C LYS A 670 20.90 -32.58 11.61
N LEU A 671 22.19 -32.79 11.84
CA LEU A 671 22.95 -32.11 12.90
C LEU A 671 23.17 -30.61 12.65
N GLY A 672 22.74 -30.08 11.50
CA GLY A 672 23.08 -28.75 11.03
C GLY A 672 24.55 -28.69 10.60
N GLY A 673 24.88 -27.70 9.79
CA GLY A 673 26.22 -27.59 9.22
C GLY A 673 26.26 -26.71 7.99
N GLU A 674 27.48 -26.47 7.51
CA GLU A 674 27.73 -25.71 6.30
C GLU A 674 27.33 -26.53 5.07
N GLU A 675 26.39 -26.00 4.28
CA GLU A 675 25.90 -26.62 3.05
C GLU A 675 26.07 -25.66 1.89
N VAL A 676 26.61 -26.17 0.78
CA VAL A 676 26.82 -25.38 -0.44
C VAL A 676 25.63 -25.59 -1.37
N TYR A 677 24.90 -24.52 -1.66
CA TYR A 677 23.78 -24.51 -2.60
C TYR A 677 24.24 -23.95 -3.93
N GLN A 678 24.11 -24.70 -5.03
CA GLN A 678 24.34 -24.19 -6.38
C GLN A 678 23.02 -23.74 -7.01
N TYR A 679 23.02 -22.53 -7.59
CA TYR A 679 21.89 -21.95 -8.32
C TYR A 679 22.20 -21.93 -9.83
N PRO A 680 21.19 -21.88 -10.73
CA PRO A 680 19.75 -21.83 -10.45
C PRO A 680 19.13 -23.23 -10.33
N VAL A 681 18.06 -23.34 -9.53
CA VAL A 681 17.15 -24.51 -9.53
C VAL A 681 16.15 -24.38 -10.68
#